data_AF-A0A432QFZ7-F1
#
_entry.id   AF-A0A432QFZ7-F1
#
_cell.length_a   1.000
_cell.length_b   1.000
_cell.length_c   1.000
_cell.angle_alpha   90.00
_cell.angle_beta   90.00
_cell.angle_gamma   90.00
#
_symmetry.space_group_name_H-M   'P 1'
#
loop_
_entity.id
_entity.type
_entity.pdbx_description
1 polymer ?
#
loop_
_entity_poly.entity_id
_entity_poly.type
_entity_poly.pdbx_seq_one_letter_code
_entity_poly.pdbx_strand_id
1 'polypeptide(L)'
;MSRGRDSTRVASNTPKSAATNPRARALYLFPLKALAQDQLKGINRLAALMPGCFSDRSLPAAAVYDGDTSSYHRKKIRDHLPAILLTNPDMLHLSLLPYHHLWGTLFANLTHVVLDEVHTYRGVFGSHMAWVIRRLRRICSVYGSNPVFILSSATIGNPEELGEKLLSEQVSVITESGAPQAKKNFILLNPLDSAPIAATMLLEAALHRKLRTIVYTQSRKLTELITLWSQKRCKENRDKIASYRAGFLPEDRRRIEQKLASGELLAVISTSALELGIDIGGLDICLLVGYPGSIMATHQRGGRVGRSGRESLVVLIGHEDALDQNFMRHPDDFFSRPVEPVALDPENRTIAASHLVCAAAETPIFRDEKIIQSRNIAPLLPELTTTGKLLQSAEGNTWFSARKYPQRKVSLRGTTNTFLLYNVDGRRLLGEIDGYRACRECHEGAVYLHMAKTWLVQRFDETAREILLKAASPPYYTRTLVDKDTEIEETYTTTTCGNATVSFGRLRVTERIHAYQKILIGRQKVIAQIPLDFPPRIFATKGMWLEISPEIQQKIERENIHFMGSIHALEHAMIGMMPLLVLCDRNDIGGISYPLHEQTGRATIFIYDGYAGGVGLCEKGFAATQELLVETEKIVSECGCDLGCPTCVHSPKCGSGNRPIDKNGCIRLLQYLRRTDIPGKMTTTAKLSPVLVPKKDKKISFQLPVNWGVFDLETKYSAAEVGGWHKAEKMGISMGVVYDGGRDMFTAYTEEQVPQLVDHLFNLELVVGFNNKKFDNRVLAAYSRKPLSRLPSFDILEQVFMQLGYRLSLNRLAEHTLGIKKSADGLQALTWYRQGE
;
A
#
# COMPACT_ATOMS: atom_id res chain seq x y z
N MET A 1 36.93 23.95 -45.76
CA MET A 1 36.20 23.08 -46.70
C MET A 1 35.27 22.16 -45.92
N SER A 2 33.97 22.32 -46.16
CA SER A 2 32.80 21.48 -45.85
C SER A 2 32.94 20.29 -44.87
N ARG A 3 32.39 20.44 -43.65
CA ARG A 3 31.70 19.35 -42.95
C ARG A 3 30.35 19.85 -42.46
N GLY A 4 29.31 19.11 -42.83
CA GLY A 4 27.91 19.52 -42.82
C GLY A 4 27.33 19.70 -41.42
N ARG A 5 26.48 20.73 -41.32
CA ARG A 5 25.54 21.00 -40.25
C ARG A 5 24.30 20.14 -40.48
N ASP A 6 24.09 19.09 -39.70
CA ASP A 6 22.78 18.42 -39.59
C ASP A 6 22.69 17.70 -38.24
N SER A 7 22.34 18.43 -37.18
CA SER A 7 22.08 17.84 -35.85
C SER A 7 20.99 18.53 -35.02
N THR A 8 20.11 19.34 -35.61
CA THR A 8 19.12 20.14 -34.86
C THR A 8 17.66 19.97 -35.28
N ARG A 9 17.26 18.85 -35.89
CA ARG A 9 15.88 18.64 -36.37
C ARG A 9 15.15 17.45 -35.70
N VAL A 10 14.81 17.55 -34.42
CA VAL A 10 13.89 16.57 -33.79
C VAL A 10 12.68 17.20 -33.08
N ALA A 11 12.73 18.47 -32.66
CA ALA A 11 11.62 19.09 -31.91
C ALA A 11 10.47 19.72 -32.76
N SER A 12 10.45 19.56 -34.09
CA SER A 12 9.52 20.31 -34.97
C SER A 12 8.65 19.49 -35.93
N ASN A 13 8.62 18.15 -35.85
CA ASN A 13 8.05 17.32 -36.92
C ASN A 13 6.55 16.98 -36.77
N THR A 14 5.96 17.09 -35.57
CA THR A 14 4.53 16.81 -35.36
C THR A 14 3.59 17.80 -36.07
N PRO A 15 3.83 19.13 -36.05
CA PRO A 15 3.01 20.08 -36.81
C PRO A 15 3.24 19.94 -38.32
N LYS A 16 4.45 19.55 -38.76
CA LYS A 16 4.81 19.47 -40.18
C LYS A 16 4.02 18.40 -40.93
N SER A 17 3.76 17.22 -40.34
CA SER A 17 3.03 16.15 -41.05
C SER A 17 1.54 16.45 -41.25
N ALA A 18 0.87 17.08 -40.27
CA ALA A 18 -0.52 17.53 -40.37
C ALA A 18 -0.66 18.80 -41.26
N ALA A 19 0.39 19.62 -41.30
CA ALA A 19 0.48 20.76 -42.20
C ALA A 19 0.68 20.33 -43.67
N THR A 20 1.49 19.30 -43.94
CA THR A 20 1.79 18.84 -45.31
C THR A 20 0.79 17.82 -45.86
N ASN A 21 0.18 16.98 -45.03
CA ASN A 21 -0.89 16.05 -45.43
C ASN A 21 -2.22 16.40 -44.72
N PRO A 22 -3.22 16.95 -45.44
CA PRO A 22 -4.52 17.32 -44.86
C PRO A 22 -5.31 16.19 -44.22
N ARG A 23 -5.04 14.94 -44.63
CA ARG A 23 -5.71 13.76 -44.08
C ARG A 23 -5.06 13.26 -42.80
N ALA A 24 -3.79 13.60 -42.55
CA ALA A 24 -3.07 13.12 -41.37
C ALA A 24 -3.80 13.52 -40.07
N ARG A 25 -3.85 12.56 -39.15
CA ARG A 25 -4.40 12.73 -37.80
C ARG A 25 -3.36 12.37 -36.76
N ALA A 26 -3.44 13.02 -35.60
CA ALA A 26 -2.63 12.71 -34.44
C ALA A 26 -3.51 12.53 -33.19
N LEU A 27 -3.13 11.59 -32.33
CA LEU A 27 -3.78 11.31 -31.05
C LEU A 27 -2.85 11.70 -29.91
N TYR A 28 -3.29 12.58 -29.02
CA TYR A 28 -2.51 13.00 -27.85
C TYR A 28 -3.18 12.44 -26.60
N LEU A 29 -2.43 11.65 -25.83
CA LEU A 29 -2.88 11.00 -24.62
C LEU A 29 -2.27 11.69 -23.41
N PHE A 30 -3.13 12.28 -22.60
CA PHE A 30 -2.76 12.93 -21.35
C PHE A 30 -3.27 12.12 -20.15
N PRO A 31 -2.48 11.94 -19.09
CA PRO A 31 -2.94 11.28 -17.88
C PRO A 31 -3.99 12.10 -17.13
N LEU A 32 -4.03 13.43 -17.32
CA LEU A 32 -4.98 14.34 -16.68
C LEU A 32 -5.74 15.20 -17.71
N LYS A 33 -7.04 15.39 -17.47
CA LYS A 33 -7.91 16.24 -18.31
C LYS A 33 -7.45 17.71 -18.36
N ALA A 34 -6.97 18.24 -17.24
CA ALA A 34 -6.50 19.63 -17.16
C ALA A 34 -5.32 19.91 -18.10
N LEU A 35 -4.39 18.94 -18.24
CA LEU A 35 -3.28 19.04 -19.18
C LEU A 35 -3.74 19.09 -20.63
N ALA A 36 -4.69 18.23 -21.00
CA ALA A 36 -5.27 18.24 -22.34
C ALA A 36 -5.90 19.61 -22.68
N GLN A 37 -6.58 20.24 -21.72
CA GLN A 37 -7.17 21.57 -21.91
C GLN A 37 -6.13 22.68 -22.04
N ASP A 38 -5.04 22.60 -21.27
CA ASP A 38 -3.95 23.57 -21.36
C ASP A 38 -3.20 23.47 -22.71
N GLN A 39 -2.89 22.24 -23.12
CA GLN A 39 -2.26 21.96 -24.41
C GLN A 39 -3.15 22.37 -25.59
N LEU A 40 -4.47 22.23 -25.48
CA LEU A 40 -5.40 22.72 -26.49
C LEU A 40 -5.22 24.24 -26.74
N LYS A 41 -5.03 25.04 -25.68
CA LYS A 41 -4.79 26.49 -25.82
C LYS A 41 -3.49 26.78 -26.55
N GLY A 42 -2.41 26.07 -26.18
CA GLY A 42 -1.10 26.19 -26.82
C GLY A 42 -1.15 25.83 -28.30
N ILE A 43 -1.77 24.70 -28.64
CA ILE A 43 -1.95 24.25 -30.03
C ILE A 43 -2.77 25.25 -30.84
N ASN A 44 -3.87 25.76 -30.29
CA ASN A 44 -4.69 26.75 -30.99
C ASN A 44 -3.95 28.07 -31.21
N ARG A 45 -3.12 28.50 -30.25
CA ARG A 45 -2.25 29.68 -30.43
C ARG A 45 -1.22 29.46 -31.55
N LEU A 46 -0.59 28.28 -31.60
CA LEU A 46 0.34 27.93 -32.68
C LEU A 46 -0.37 27.83 -34.04
N ALA A 47 -1.56 27.23 -34.08
CA ALA A 47 -2.35 27.12 -35.30
C ALA A 47 -2.77 28.49 -35.85
N ALA A 48 -3.12 29.44 -34.96
CA ALA A 48 -3.43 30.82 -35.35
C ALA A 48 -2.23 31.56 -35.98
N LEU A 49 -1.00 31.18 -35.62
CA LEU A 49 0.23 31.70 -36.23
C LEU A 49 0.58 31.03 -37.57
N MET A 50 -0.12 29.96 -37.94
CA MET A 50 0.09 29.19 -39.17
C MET A 50 -1.22 29.03 -39.97
N PRO A 51 -1.88 30.14 -40.38
CA PRO A 51 -3.17 30.08 -41.06
C PRO A 51 -3.11 29.23 -42.33
N GLY A 52 -2.09 29.38 -43.19
CA GLY A 52 -1.95 28.57 -44.42
C GLY A 52 -1.90 27.03 -44.21
N CYS A 53 -1.73 26.55 -42.98
CA CYS A 53 -1.75 25.12 -42.65
C CYS A 53 -3.10 24.66 -42.04
N PHE A 54 -3.90 25.57 -41.47
CA PHE A 54 -5.08 25.25 -40.66
C PHE A 54 -6.34 26.05 -41.00
N SER A 55 -6.25 27.28 -41.52
CA SER A 55 -7.37 28.21 -41.74
C SER A 55 -8.21 27.91 -42.98
N ASP A 56 -7.63 27.32 -44.04
CA ASP A 56 -8.38 26.94 -45.27
C ASP A 56 -9.34 25.77 -45.08
N ARG A 57 -9.39 25.16 -43.89
CA ARG A 57 -10.01 23.83 -43.69
C ARG A 57 -11.38 23.86 -43.04
N SER A 58 -11.90 24.99 -42.58
CA SER A 58 -13.18 25.11 -41.83
C SER A 58 -13.34 24.14 -40.63
N LEU A 59 -12.25 23.50 -40.20
CA LEU A 59 -12.17 22.48 -39.17
C LEU A 59 -11.23 22.95 -38.05
N PRO A 60 -11.54 22.65 -36.78
CA PRO A 60 -10.68 23.01 -35.66
C PRO A 60 -9.34 22.27 -35.76
N ALA A 61 -8.22 22.97 -35.51
CA ALA A 61 -6.89 22.37 -35.49
C ALA A 61 -6.78 21.24 -34.46
N ALA A 62 -7.41 21.44 -33.31
CA ALA A 62 -7.44 20.48 -32.22
C ALA A 62 -8.77 20.49 -31.47
N ALA A 63 -9.14 19.36 -30.88
CA ALA A 63 -10.24 19.28 -29.93
C ALA A 63 -9.95 18.28 -28.80
N VAL A 64 -10.50 18.54 -27.62
CA VAL A 64 -10.45 17.63 -26.47
C VAL A 64 -11.67 16.72 -26.47
N TYR A 65 -11.44 15.42 -26.37
CA TYR A 65 -12.46 14.39 -26.22
C TYR A 65 -12.22 13.64 -24.91
N ASP A 66 -12.98 13.98 -23.88
CA ASP A 66 -12.87 13.35 -22.57
C ASP A 66 -14.23 13.05 -21.90
N GLY A 67 -14.18 12.64 -20.64
CA GLY A 67 -15.37 12.36 -19.83
C GLY A 67 -16.27 13.58 -19.61
N ASP A 68 -15.74 14.80 -19.71
CA ASP A 68 -16.44 16.06 -19.48
C ASP A 68 -17.01 16.65 -20.79
N THR A 69 -16.60 16.12 -21.96
CA THR A 69 -17.16 16.50 -23.26
C THR A 69 -18.64 16.09 -23.35
N SER A 70 -19.54 17.07 -23.56
CA SER A 70 -20.98 16.79 -23.66
C SER A 70 -21.33 15.95 -24.89
N SER A 71 -22.46 15.22 -24.84
CA SER A 71 -22.92 14.35 -25.93
C SER A 71 -23.03 15.07 -27.28
N TYR A 72 -23.49 16.32 -27.27
CA TYR A 72 -23.55 17.19 -28.44
C TYR A 72 -22.16 17.44 -29.04
N HIS A 73 -21.19 17.87 -28.21
CA HIS A 73 -19.82 18.10 -28.66
C HIS A 73 -19.12 16.82 -29.12
N ARG A 74 -19.37 15.68 -28.47
CA ARG A 74 -18.83 14.38 -28.91
C ARG A 74 -19.30 14.02 -30.31
N LYS A 75 -20.58 14.24 -30.63
CA LYS A 75 -21.11 14.04 -31.98
C LYS A 75 -20.44 15.00 -32.97
N LYS A 76 -20.38 16.30 -32.64
CA LYS A 76 -19.74 17.32 -33.47
C LYS A 76 -18.28 16.99 -33.79
N ILE A 77 -17.49 16.53 -32.81
CA ILE A 77 -16.09 16.12 -33.01
C ILE A 77 -15.97 14.90 -33.93
N ARG A 78 -16.91 13.95 -33.88
CA ARG A 78 -16.88 12.80 -34.81
C ARG A 78 -17.25 13.20 -36.23
N ASP A 79 -18.29 14.01 -36.37
CA ASP A 79 -18.77 14.49 -37.68
C ASP A 79 -17.73 15.43 -38.32
N HIS A 80 -17.00 16.20 -37.51
CA HIS A 80 -15.98 17.17 -37.92
C HIS A 80 -14.65 16.91 -37.20
N LEU A 81 -14.00 15.82 -37.58
CA LEU A 81 -12.79 15.33 -36.90
C LEU A 81 -11.61 16.34 -37.02
N PRO A 82 -11.04 16.82 -35.90
CA PRO A 82 -9.90 17.74 -35.91
C PRO A 82 -8.62 17.04 -36.40
N ALA A 83 -7.60 17.82 -36.76
CA ALA A 83 -6.28 17.27 -37.09
C ALA A 83 -5.62 16.60 -35.88
N ILE A 84 -5.79 17.19 -34.69
CA ILE A 84 -5.24 16.67 -33.43
C ILE A 84 -6.39 16.38 -32.46
N LEU A 85 -6.51 15.13 -32.02
CA LEU A 85 -7.46 14.72 -31.00
C LEU A 85 -6.73 14.56 -29.66
N LEU A 86 -7.09 15.37 -28.67
CA LEU A 86 -6.57 15.28 -27.32
C LEU A 86 -7.54 14.45 -26.48
N THR A 87 -7.06 13.40 -25.82
CA THR A 87 -7.87 12.54 -24.97
C THR A 87 -7.04 11.98 -23.81
N ASN A 88 -7.59 11.00 -23.10
CA ASN A 88 -6.93 10.29 -22.01
C ASN A 88 -7.06 8.77 -22.19
N PRO A 89 -6.22 7.97 -21.50
CA PRO A 89 -6.26 6.51 -21.60
C PRO A 89 -7.65 5.91 -21.33
N ASP A 90 -8.39 6.46 -20.37
CA ASP A 90 -9.71 5.97 -19.99
C ASP A 90 -10.72 6.10 -21.14
N MET A 91 -10.69 7.23 -21.85
CA MET A 91 -11.59 7.51 -22.96
C MET A 91 -11.17 6.77 -24.23
N LEU A 92 -9.87 6.56 -24.43
CA LEU A 92 -9.36 5.65 -25.45
C LEU A 92 -9.94 4.23 -25.23
N HIS A 93 -9.84 3.72 -24.00
CA HIS A 93 -10.33 2.40 -23.61
C HIS A 93 -11.86 2.25 -23.66
N LEU A 94 -12.61 3.25 -23.19
CA LEU A 94 -14.06 3.18 -23.03
C LEU A 94 -14.85 3.59 -24.28
N SER A 95 -14.32 4.51 -25.10
CA SER A 95 -15.11 5.23 -26.11
C SER A 95 -14.54 5.23 -27.53
N LEU A 96 -13.24 5.01 -27.71
CA LEU A 96 -12.61 5.01 -29.04
C LEU A 96 -12.42 3.58 -29.55
N LEU A 97 -11.64 2.77 -28.83
CA LEU A 97 -11.33 1.39 -29.25
C LEU A 97 -12.58 0.50 -29.40
N PRO A 98 -13.49 0.35 -28.41
CA PRO A 98 -14.69 -0.49 -28.55
C PRO A 98 -15.69 0.00 -29.59
N TYR A 99 -15.58 1.27 -30.00
CA TYR A 99 -16.46 1.88 -31.00
C TYR A 99 -15.66 2.35 -32.22
N HIS A 100 -14.59 1.63 -32.57
CA HIS A 100 -13.64 2.04 -33.60
C HIS A 100 -14.30 2.29 -34.97
N HIS A 101 -15.41 1.61 -35.28
CA HIS A 101 -16.24 1.86 -36.47
C HIS A 101 -16.76 3.29 -36.57
N LEU A 102 -17.02 3.97 -35.45
CA LEU A 102 -17.41 5.40 -35.43
C LEU A 102 -16.23 6.35 -35.62
N TRP A 103 -15.00 5.83 -35.56
CA TRP A 103 -13.74 6.57 -35.63
C TRP A 103 -12.89 6.13 -36.82
N GLY A 104 -13.49 5.51 -37.84
CA GLY A 104 -12.76 4.94 -38.98
C GLY A 104 -11.83 5.94 -39.66
N THR A 105 -12.30 7.19 -39.86
CA THR A 105 -11.48 8.27 -40.42
C THR A 105 -10.25 8.61 -39.56
N LEU A 106 -10.38 8.55 -38.24
CA LEU A 106 -9.27 8.78 -37.32
C LEU A 106 -8.24 7.67 -37.48
N PHE A 107 -8.66 6.41 -37.32
CA PHE A 107 -7.75 5.27 -37.32
C PHE A 107 -7.11 5.03 -38.69
N ALA A 108 -7.82 5.23 -39.80
CA ALA A 108 -7.27 5.09 -41.15
C ALA A 108 -6.19 6.11 -41.48
N ASN A 109 -6.18 7.28 -40.82
CA ASN A 109 -5.24 8.36 -41.09
C ASN A 109 -4.36 8.71 -39.88
N LEU A 110 -4.29 7.84 -38.88
CA LEU A 110 -3.50 8.08 -37.68
C LEU A 110 -2.02 7.91 -37.99
N THR A 111 -1.27 9.01 -37.88
CA THR A 111 0.17 9.04 -38.19
C THR A 111 1.04 9.11 -36.95
N HIS A 112 0.53 9.75 -35.88
CA HIS A 112 1.27 9.98 -34.65
C HIS A 112 0.39 9.72 -33.43
N VAL A 113 0.97 9.10 -32.42
CA VAL A 113 0.40 8.98 -31.08
C VAL A 113 1.38 9.57 -30.08
N VAL A 114 0.98 10.62 -29.38
CA VAL A 114 1.78 11.28 -28.35
C VAL A 114 1.32 10.82 -26.98
N LEU A 115 2.23 10.30 -26.18
CA LEU A 115 2.02 9.94 -24.78
C LEU A 115 2.78 10.94 -23.93
N ASP A 116 2.05 11.76 -23.19
CA ASP A 116 2.65 12.74 -22.30
C ASP A 116 2.73 12.22 -20.86
N GLU A 117 3.71 12.72 -20.10
CA GLU A 117 3.99 12.35 -18.71
C GLU A 117 4.08 10.82 -18.50
N VAL A 118 4.87 10.12 -19.33
CA VAL A 118 4.85 8.64 -19.41
C VAL A 118 5.22 7.95 -18.09
N HIS A 119 6.02 8.58 -17.22
CA HIS A 119 6.32 8.09 -15.87
C HIS A 119 5.08 7.95 -14.95
N THR A 120 3.94 8.54 -15.33
CA THR A 120 2.66 8.32 -14.64
C THR A 120 2.06 6.96 -14.94
N TYR A 121 2.40 6.37 -16.10
CA TYR A 121 1.97 5.03 -16.51
C TYR A 121 2.88 3.98 -15.87
N ARG A 122 2.77 3.85 -14.53
CA ARG A 122 3.53 2.89 -13.72
C ARG A 122 2.63 1.95 -12.94
N GLY A 123 3.21 0.87 -12.41
CA GLY A 123 2.50 -0.14 -11.63
C GLY A 123 1.31 -0.72 -12.41
N VAL A 124 0.17 -0.90 -11.72
CA VAL A 124 -1.09 -1.39 -12.31
C VAL A 124 -1.54 -0.53 -13.49
N PHE A 125 -1.49 0.80 -13.35
CA PHE A 125 -1.96 1.70 -14.40
C PHE A 125 -1.06 1.61 -15.65
N GLY A 126 0.26 1.51 -15.47
CA GLY A 126 1.22 1.26 -16.53
C GLY A 126 0.98 -0.05 -17.27
N SER A 127 0.75 -1.14 -16.53
CA SER A 127 0.38 -2.43 -17.09
C SER A 127 -0.91 -2.38 -17.91
N HIS A 128 -1.95 -1.70 -17.41
CA HIS A 128 -3.17 -1.46 -18.18
C HIS A 128 -2.91 -0.65 -19.44
N MET A 129 -2.08 0.40 -19.34
CA MET A 129 -1.76 1.28 -20.46
C MET A 129 -1.02 0.53 -21.57
N ALA A 130 -0.06 -0.34 -21.24
CA ALA A 130 0.61 -1.21 -22.22
C ALA A 130 -0.42 -2.04 -23.02
N TRP A 131 -1.44 -2.60 -22.36
CA TRP A 131 -2.52 -3.34 -23.03
C TRP A 131 -3.48 -2.46 -23.84
N VAL A 132 -3.74 -1.22 -23.41
CA VAL A 132 -4.50 -0.25 -24.22
C VAL A 132 -3.73 0.09 -25.50
N ILE A 133 -2.41 0.26 -25.42
CA ILE A 133 -1.55 0.52 -26.58
C ILE A 133 -1.55 -0.69 -27.53
N ARG A 134 -1.38 -1.91 -27.02
CA ARG A 134 -1.45 -3.16 -27.82
C ARG A 134 -2.76 -3.24 -28.61
N ARG A 135 -3.90 -2.94 -27.96
CA ARG A 135 -5.23 -2.87 -28.61
C ARG A 135 -5.32 -1.74 -29.63
N LEU A 136 -4.78 -0.55 -29.31
CA LEU A 136 -4.74 0.57 -30.25
C LEU A 136 -3.98 0.21 -31.53
N ARG A 137 -2.79 -0.40 -31.42
CA ARG A 137 -2.00 -0.82 -32.58
C ARG A 137 -2.73 -1.84 -33.43
N ARG A 138 -3.40 -2.80 -32.77
CA ARG A 138 -4.23 -3.80 -33.44
C ARG A 138 -5.36 -3.15 -34.24
N ILE A 139 -6.07 -2.18 -33.66
CA ILE A 139 -7.09 -1.41 -34.38
C ILE A 139 -6.49 -0.60 -35.52
N CYS A 140 -5.36 0.07 -35.32
CA CYS A 140 -4.68 0.80 -36.40
C CYS A 140 -4.35 -0.12 -37.57
N SER A 141 -3.84 -1.32 -37.30
CA SER A 141 -3.56 -2.35 -38.32
C SER A 141 -4.80 -2.77 -39.11
N VAL A 142 -5.97 -2.87 -38.46
CA VAL A 142 -7.24 -3.18 -39.13
C VAL A 142 -7.64 -2.07 -40.12
N TYR A 143 -7.34 -0.82 -39.79
CA TYR A 143 -7.59 0.34 -40.67
C TYR A 143 -6.41 0.65 -41.61
N GLY A 144 -5.35 -0.16 -41.62
CA GLY A 144 -4.19 0.01 -42.49
C GLY A 144 -3.23 1.13 -42.08
N SER A 145 -3.25 1.57 -40.82
CA SER A 145 -2.31 2.57 -40.30
C SER A 145 -1.30 1.97 -39.31
N ASN A 146 -0.10 2.55 -39.27
CA ASN A 146 0.96 2.20 -38.32
C ASN A 146 1.59 3.50 -37.78
N PRO A 147 1.00 4.12 -36.73
CA PRO A 147 1.45 5.42 -36.27
C PRO A 147 2.79 5.36 -35.52
N VAL A 148 3.53 6.46 -35.58
CA VAL A 148 4.73 6.68 -34.76
C VAL A 148 4.34 7.11 -33.35
N PHE A 149 4.96 6.51 -32.34
CA PHE A 149 4.76 6.85 -30.95
C PHE A 149 5.82 7.85 -30.46
N ILE A 150 5.37 8.94 -29.85
CA ILE A 150 6.25 9.96 -29.23
C ILE A 150 5.94 9.99 -27.74
N LEU A 151 6.96 9.76 -26.92
CA LEU A 151 6.84 9.64 -25.48
C LEU A 151 7.54 10.84 -24.82
N SER A 152 6.83 11.54 -23.92
CA SER A 152 7.35 12.65 -23.13
C SER A 152 7.28 12.29 -21.64
N SER A 153 8.41 12.37 -20.93
CA SER A 153 8.47 12.04 -19.51
C SER A 153 9.40 13.00 -18.78
N ALA A 154 9.12 13.24 -17.50
CA ALA A 154 10.13 13.68 -16.55
C ALA A 154 11.32 12.70 -16.47
N THR A 155 12.41 13.17 -15.88
CA THR A 155 13.61 12.36 -15.59
C THR A 155 13.24 11.13 -14.79
N ILE A 156 13.58 9.95 -15.31
CA ILE A 156 13.36 8.64 -14.70
C ILE A 156 14.61 7.77 -14.88
N GLY A 157 14.80 6.76 -14.02
CA GLY A 157 16.00 5.91 -14.05
C GLY A 157 16.10 4.96 -15.24
N ASN A 158 14.98 4.62 -15.89
CA ASN A 158 14.92 3.62 -16.95
C ASN A 158 13.96 3.99 -18.12
N PRO A 159 14.16 5.14 -18.79
CA PRO A 159 13.24 5.63 -19.81
C PRO A 159 13.13 4.71 -21.03
N GLU A 160 14.23 4.07 -21.43
CA GLU A 160 14.26 3.10 -22.52
C GLU A 160 13.40 1.88 -22.17
N GLU A 161 13.72 1.19 -21.07
CA GLU A 161 12.97 0.01 -20.60
C GLU A 161 11.47 0.31 -20.43
N LEU A 162 11.12 1.47 -19.87
CA LEU A 162 9.71 1.87 -19.71
C LEU A 162 9.00 2.00 -21.06
N GLY A 163 9.64 2.70 -22.01
CA GLY A 163 9.10 2.88 -23.36
C GLY A 163 8.94 1.55 -24.08
N GLU A 164 9.95 0.67 -24.00
CA GLU A 164 9.91 -0.65 -24.61
C GLU A 164 8.81 -1.54 -24.02
N LYS A 165 8.66 -1.56 -22.69
CA LYS A 165 7.60 -2.32 -22.03
C LYS A 165 6.20 -1.79 -22.38
N LEU A 166 6.02 -0.48 -22.50
CA LEU A 166 4.73 0.12 -22.88
C LEU A 166 4.36 -0.16 -24.34
N LEU A 167 5.32 -0.03 -25.26
CA LEU A 167 5.07 -0.14 -26.70
C LEU A 167 5.23 -1.57 -27.25
N SER A 168 5.93 -2.43 -26.50
CA SER A 168 6.41 -3.74 -26.94
C SER A 168 7.32 -3.67 -28.18
N GLU A 169 8.10 -2.60 -28.31
CA GLU A 169 9.04 -2.31 -29.41
C GLU A 169 10.21 -1.46 -28.91
N GLN A 170 11.33 -1.47 -29.64
CA GLN A 170 12.50 -0.65 -29.33
C GLN A 170 12.18 0.85 -29.40
N VAL A 171 12.79 1.63 -28.51
CA VAL A 171 12.61 3.09 -28.43
C VAL A 171 13.93 3.82 -28.48
N SER A 172 13.95 5.01 -29.09
CA SER A 172 15.12 5.90 -29.08
C SER A 172 14.92 6.98 -28.02
N VAL A 173 15.83 7.04 -27.04
CA VAL A 173 15.75 8.01 -25.93
C VAL A 173 16.53 9.28 -26.26
N ILE A 174 15.94 10.44 -25.95
CA ILE A 174 16.57 11.76 -26.09
C ILE A 174 16.70 12.36 -24.69
N THR A 175 17.94 12.46 -24.17
CA THR A 175 18.21 12.94 -22.80
C THR A 175 18.86 14.32 -22.74
N GLU A 176 19.48 14.78 -23.82
CA GLU A 176 20.15 16.08 -23.86
C GLU A 176 19.13 17.23 -23.80
N SER A 177 19.31 18.16 -22.85
CA SER A 177 18.48 19.35 -22.70
C SER A 177 19.28 20.62 -23.00
N GLY A 178 18.82 21.39 -23.97
CA GLY A 178 19.35 22.73 -24.29
C GLY A 178 18.57 23.88 -23.62
N ALA A 179 17.68 23.58 -22.67
CA ALA A 179 16.83 24.60 -22.06
C ALA A 179 17.59 25.45 -21.03
N PRO A 180 17.40 26.78 -21.00
CA PRO A 180 18.05 27.65 -20.01
C PRO A 180 17.56 27.34 -18.60
N GLN A 181 18.48 27.19 -17.64
CA GLN A 181 18.16 26.98 -16.24
C GLN A 181 18.48 28.23 -15.41
N ALA A 182 17.49 28.69 -14.64
CA ALA A 182 17.69 29.74 -13.63
C ALA A 182 18.27 29.15 -12.35
N LYS A 183 18.95 29.97 -11.54
CA LYS A 183 19.48 29.56 -10.24
C LYS A 183 18.33 29.11 -9.32
N LYS A 184 18.45 27.91 -8.75
CA LYS A 184 17.48 27.31 -7.82
C LYS A 184 18.17 26.95 -6.52
N ASN A 185 17.70 27.49 -5.41
CA ASN A 185 18.19 27.16 -4.08
C ASN A 185 17.34 26.00 -3.53
N PHE A 186 17.98 24.89 -3.17
CA PHE A 186 17.31 23.72 -2.59
C PHE A 186 17.79 23.54 -1.15
N ILE A 187 16.87 23.54 -0.19
CA ILE A 187 17.17 23.43 1.25
C ILE A 187 16.46 22.19 1.82
N LEU A 188 17.21 21.35 2.55
CA LEU A 188 16.65 20.32 3.41
C LEU A 188 16.56 20.89 4.82
N LEU A 189 15.36 20.88 5.39
CA LEU A 189 15.06 21.43 6.71
C LEU A 189 14.53 20.31 7.61
N ASN A 190 15.30 19.96 8.64
CA ASN A 190 14.83 19.09 9.71
C ASN A 190 14.30 19.96 10.87
N PRO A 191 12.98 20.07 11.05
CA PRO A 191 12.41 20.97 12.05
C PRO A 191 12.58 20.39 13.47
N LEU A 192 12.76 21.27 14.47
CA LEU A 192 12.71 20.90 15.89
C LEU A 192 11.28 20.55 16.33
N ASP A 193 10.29 21.26 15.77
CA ASP A 193 8.87 20.97 15.90
C ASP A 193 8.37 20.06 14.77
N SER A 194 7.08 19.78 14.71
CA SER A 194 6.50 19.00 13.59
C SER A 194 6.62 19.72 12.24
N ALA A 195 6.89 18.97 11.16
CA ALA A 195 6.93 19.47 9.78
C ALA A 195 5.74 20.37 9.36
N PRO A 196 4.48 20.07 9.73
CA PRO A 196 3.36 20.92 9.39
C PRO A 196 3.40 22.31 10.04
N ILE A 197 3.94 22.42 11.25
CA ILE A 197 4.10 23.70 11.96
C ILE A 197 5.18 24.54 11.26
N ALA A 198 6.33 23.95 10.97
CA ALA A 198 7.41 24.61 10.24
C ALA A 198 6.94 25.12 8.86
N ALA A 199 6.20 24.29 8.12
CA ALA A 199 5.60 24.69 6.84
C ALA A 199 4.67 25.89 6.97
N THR A 200 3.84 25.92 8.01
CA THR A 200 2.91 27.03 8.27
C THR A 200 3.66 28.33 8.58
N MET A 201 4.73 28.27 9.37
CA MET A 201 5.57 29.43 9.71
C MET A 201 6.34 29.97 8.50
N LEU A 202 6.89 29.08 7.67
CA LEU A 202 7.56 29.47 6.43
C LEU A 202 6.58 30.10 5.44
N LEU A 203 5.37 29.55 5.32
CA LEU A 203 4.34 30.10 4.46
C LEU A 203 3.90 31.50 4.92
N GLU A 204 3.74 31.70 6.22
CA GLU A 204 3.46 33.01 6.81
C GLU A 204 4.56 34.04 6.45
N ALA A 205 5.83 33.66 6.63
CA ALA A 205 6.97 34.51 6.28
C ALA A 205 7.05 34.85 4.77
N ALA A 206 6.69 33.90 3.91
CA ALA A 206 6.63 34.08 2.46
C ALA A 206 5.49 35.03 2.04
N LEU A 207 4.31 34.85 2.62
CA LEU A 207 3.14 35.70 2.36
C LEU A 207 3.37 37.15 2.79
N HIS A 208 4.03 37.39 3.93
CA HIS A 208 4.44 38.73 4.36
C HIS A 208 5.35 39.43 3.34
N ARG A 209 6.16 38.67 2.60
CA ARG A 209 7.04 39.16 1.53
C ARG A 209 6.38 39.17 0.15
N LYS A 210 5.09 38.81 0.07
CA LYS A 210 4.32 38.66 -1.18
C LYS A 210 4.94 37.66 -2.17
N LEU A 211 5.64 36.65 -1.66
CA LEU A 211 6.24 35.58 -2.45
C LEU A 211 5.20 34.49 -2.73
N ARG A 212 5.03 34.17 -4.01
CA ARG A 212 4.04 33.20 -4.48
C ARG A 212 4.52 31.79 -4.16
N THR A 213 3.76 31.10 -3.31
CA THR A 213 4.22 29.88 -2.65
C THR A 213 3.30 28.70 -2.93
N ILE A 214 3.88 27.55 -3.27
CA ILE A 214 3.17 26.27 -3.33
C ILE A 214 3.65 25.37 -2.20
N VAL A 215 2.71 24.74 -1.49
CA VAL A 215 3.00 23.79 -0.41
C VAL A 215 2.47 22.43 -0.80
N TYR A 216 3.36 21.45 -0.99
CA TYR A 216 2.97 20.07 -1.24
C TYR A 216 2.93 19.28 0.07
N THR A 217 1.88 18.47 0.22
CA THR A 217 1.68 17.60 1.40
C THR A 217 1.41 16.16 0.97
N GLN A 218 1.85 15.19 1.76
CA GLN A 218 1.65 13.76 1.46
C GLN A 218 0.19 13.28 1.58
N SER A 219 -0.67 13.97 2.32
CA SER A 219 -2.06 13.52 2.55
C SER A 219 -3.08 14.63 2.44
N ARG A 220 -4.30 14.25 2.00
CA ARG A 220 -5.46 15.16 1.94
C ARG A 220 -5.74 15.78 3.30
N LYS A 221 -5.61 15.02 4.39
CA LYS A 221 -5.79 15.52 5.76
C LYS A 221 -4.80 16.63 6.08
N LEU A 222 -3.53 16.42 5.75
CA LEU A 222 -2.47 17.38 6.02
C LEU A 222 -2.65 18.67 5.20
N THR A 223 -3.06 18.56 3.93
CA THR A 223 -3.41 19.71 3.08
C THR A 223 -4.41 20.64 3.77
N GLU A 224 -5.51 20.08 4.28
CA GLU A 224 -6.58 20.87 4.89
C GLU A 224 -6.13 21.46 6.24
N LEU A 225 -5.35 20.72 7.05
CA LEU A 225 -4.84 21.20 8.33
C LEU A 225 -3.90 22.40 8.17
N ILE A 226 -2.92 22.30 7.27
CA ILE A 226 -1.98 23.40 7.00
C ILE A 226 -2.73 24.61 6.45
N THR A 227 -3.71 24.40 5.57
CA THR A 227 -4.54 25.49 5.03
C THR A 227 -5.27 26.23 6.16
N LEU A 228 -5.92 25.50 7.06
CA LEU A 228 -6.67 26.06 8.18
C LEU A 228 -5.75 26.81 9.16
N TRP A 229 -4.59 26.25 9.50
CA TRP A 229 -3.62 26.90 10.38
C TRP A 229 -3.02 28.16 9.74
N SER A 230 -2.70 28.11 8.44
CA SER A 230 -2.14 29.24 7.71
C SER A 230 -3.14 30.40 7.60
N GLN A 231 -4.40 30.11 7.28
CA GLN A 231 -5.48 31.11 7.24
C GLN A 231 -5.74 31.74 8.61
N LYS A 232 -5.63 30.97 9.70
CA LYS A 232 -5.80 31.49 11.06
C LYS A 232 -4.67 32.44 11.47
N ARG A 233 -3.44 32.17 11.05
CA ARG A 233 -2.25 33.00 11.34
C ARG A 233 -2.20 34.24 10.44
N CYS A 234 -2.41 34.07 9.14
CA CYS A 234 -2.33 35.13 8.14
C CYS A 234 -3.68 35.82 7.90
N LYS A 235 -4.24 36.50 8.91
CA LYS A 235 -5.59 37.11 8.82
C LYS A 235 -5.77 38.04 7.62
N GLU A 236 -4.77 38.86 7.31
CA GLU A 236 -4.81 39.86 6.23
C GLU A 236 -4.75 39.24 4.81
N ASN A 237 -4.15 38.04 4.69
CA ASN A 237 -3.99 37.34 3.41
C ASN A 237 -4.87 36.09 3.32
N ARG A 238 -5.87 35.95 4.19
CA ARG A 238 -6.72 34.75 4.27
C ARG A 238 -7.31 34.35 2.94
N ASP A 239 -7.82 35.31 2.18
CA ASP A 239 -8.48 35.08 0.88
C ASP A 239 -7.50 34.78 -0.26
N LYS A 240 -6.19 34.92 0.00
CA LYS A 240 -5.10 34.63 -0.94
C LYS A 240 -4.48 33.24 -0.73
N ILE A 241 -5.04 32.45 0.19
CA ILE A 241 -4.60 31.09 0.53
C ILE A 241 -5.72 30.10 0.18
N ALA A 242 -5.42 29.13 -0.68
CA ALA A 242 -6.36 28.06 -1.05
C ALA A 242 -5.75 26.67 -0.86
N SER A 243 -6.59 25.66 -0.58
CA SER A 243 -6.21 24.25 -0.73
C SER A 243 -6.54 23.76 -2.15
N TYR A 244 -5.85 22.72 -2.63
CA TYR A 244 -6.13 22.09 -3.92
C TYR A 244 -5.90 20.57 -3.86
N ARG A 245 -6.90 19.77 -4.23
CA ARG A 245 -6.79 18.30 -4.29
C ARG A 245 -7.67 17.69 -5.37
N ALA A 246 -7.30 16.49 -5.82
CA ALA A 246 -7.97 15.77 -6.91
C ALA A 246 -9.47 15.48 -6.67
N GLY A 247 -9.92 15.46 -5.41
CA GLY A 247 -11.31 15.20 -5.04
C GLY A 247 -12.22 16.45 -5.04
N PHE A 248 -11.75 17.61 -5.49
CA PHE A 248 -12.59 18.79 -5.67
C PHE A 248 -13.42 18.71 -6.95
N LEU A 249 -14.56 19.39 -6.94
CA LEU A 249 -15.41 19.51 -8.12
C LEU A 249 -14.60 20.17 -9.26
N PRO A 250 -14.86 19.80 -10.54
CA PRO A 250 -14.17 20.37 -11.68
C PRO A 250 -14.21 21.91 -11.72
N GLU A 251 -15.35 22.50 -11.35
CA GLU A 251 -15.55 23.95 -11.32
C GLU A 251 -14.67 24.64 -10.26
N ASP A 252 -14.57 24.07 -9.06
CA ASP A 252 -13.71 24.59 -7.99
C ASP A 252 -12.24 24.58 -8.37
N ARG A 253 -11.77 23.49 -8.99
CA ARG A 253 -10.38 23.37 -9.47
C ARG A 253 -10.06 24.45 -10.50
N ARG A 254 -10.94 24.65 -11.49
CA ARG A 254 -10.78 25.69 -12.52
C ARG A 254 -10.70 27.09 -11.91
N ARG A 255 -11.55 27.39 -10.92
CA ARG A 255 -11.53 28.67 -10.23
C ARG A 255 -10.19 28.90 -9.51
N ILE A 256 -9.68 27.90 -8.79
CA ILE A 256 -8.38 28.00 -8.09
C ILE A 256 -7.23 28.15 -9.10
N GLU A 257 -7.22 27.35 -10.16
CA GLU A 257 -6.22 27.41 -11.23
C GLU A 257 -6.19 28.78 -11.91
N GLN A 258 -7.35 29.38 -12.20
CA GLN A 258 -7.45 30.73 -12.77
C GLN A 258 -6.89 31.78 -11.82
N LYS A 259 -7.24 31.73 -10.53
CA LYS A 259 -6.72 32.66 -9.52
C LYS A 259 -5.21 32.51 -9.28
N LEU A 260 -4.68 31.30 -9.43
CA LEU A 260 -3.25 31.06 -9.46
C LEU A 260 -2.63 31.66 -10.71
N ALA A 261 -3.16 31.39 -11.90
CA ALA A 261 -2.60 31.93 -13.14
C ALA A 261 -2.61 33.48 -13.16
N SER A 262 -3.65 34.12 -12.62
CA SER A 262 -3.77 35.59 -12.55
C SER A 262 -2.90 36.24 -11.48
N GLY A 263 -2.39 35.47 -10.51
CA GLY A 263 -1.64 35.99 -9.36
C GLY A 263 -2.51 36.53 -8.21
N GLU A 264 -3.84 36.35 -8.26
CA GLU A 264 -4.75 36.70 -7.16
C GLU A 264 -4.47 35.85 -5.91
N LEU A 265 -4.14 34.57 -6.11
CA LEU A 265 -3.67 33.68 -5.04
C LEU A 265 -2.15 33.80 -4.87
N LEU A 266 -1.73 34.06 -3.63
CA LEU A 266 -0.33 34.04 -3.21
C LEU A 266 0.12 32.67 -2.72
N ALA A 267 -0.81 31.84 -2.23
CA ALA A 267 -0.48 30.53 -1.71
C ALA A 267 -1.48 29.45 -2.13
N VAL A 268 -0.96 28.28 -2.50
CA VAL A 268 -1.75 27.06 -2.66
C VAL A 268 -1.14 25.89 -1.90
N ILE A 269 -1.94 25.22 -1.08
CA ILE A 269 -1.55 23.97 -0.40
C ILE A 269 -2.17 22.81 -1.16
N SER A 270 -1.37 21.87 -1.65
CA SER A 270 -1.84 20.77 -2.49
C SER A 270 -1.27 19.41 -2.12
N THR A 271 -1.98 18.34 -2.50
CA THR A 271 -1.39 17.00 -2.61
C THR A 271 -0.56 16.90 -3.91
N SER A 272 -0.28 15.70 -4.41
CA SER A 272 0.26 15.48 -5.76
C SER A 272 -0.65 15.96 -6.91
N ALA A 273 -1.79 16.59 -6.62
CA ALA A 273 -2.76 16.98 -7.64
C ALA A 273 -2.26 18.12 -8.55
N LEU A 274 -1.38 19.00 -8.03
CA LEU A 274 -0.67 20.02 -8.81
C LEU A 274 0.75 19.58 -9.22
N GLU A 275 1.12 18.32 -9.04
CA GLU A 275 2.44 17.81 -9.42
C GLU A 275 2.63 17.77 -10.93
N LEU A 276 1.54 17.54 -11.68
CA LEU A 276 1.52 17.27 -13.11
C LEU A 276 1.23 18.52 -13.95
N GLY A 277 1.87 18.60 -15.13
CA GLY A 277 2.10 19.69 -16.11
C GLY A 277 1.23 20.95 -16.27
N ILE A 278 0.31 21.31 -15.38
CA ILE A 278 -0.53 22.52 -15.52
C ILE A 278 0.36 23.76 -15.38
N ASP A 279 0.20 24.73 -16.29
CA ASP A 279 0.84 26.03 -16.15
C ASP A 279 0.14 26.88 -15.08
N ILE A 280 0.69 26.84 -13.87
CA ILE A 280 0.18 27.57 -12.69
C ILE A 280 0.80 28.98 -12.53
N GLY A 281 1.52 29.45 -13.56
CA GLY A 281 2.21 30.74 -13.56
C GLY A 281 3.54 30.72 -12.78
N GLY A 282 4.24 31.87 -12.76
CA GLY A 282 5.53 32.00 -12.08
C GLY A 282 5.37 31.96 -10.56
N LEU A 283 5.76 30.85 -9.94
CA LEU A 283 5.86 30.67 -8.48
C LEU A 283 7.30 30.87 -8.01
N ASP A 284 7.45 31.38 -6.79
CA ASP A 284 8.74 31.77 -6.20
C ASP A 284 9.26 30.69 -5.23
N ILE A 285 8.38 30.12 -4.38
CA ILE A 285 8.74 29.19 -3.31
C ILE A 285 7.94 27.89 -3.40
N CYS A 286 8.63 26.75 -3.25
CA CYS A 286 8.03 25.43 -3.12
C CYS A 286 8.39 24.84 -1.75
N LEU A 287 7.38 24.56 -0.93
CA LEU A 287 7.54 23.85 0.34
C LEU A 287 7.07 22.41 0.16
N LEU A 288 7.92 21.44 0.43
CA LEU A 288 7.59 20.03 0.42
C LEU A 288 7.50 19.56 1.87
N VAL A 289 6.27 19.32 2.34
CA VAL A 289 6.02 18.83 3.71
C VAL A 289 6.09 17.31 3.69
N GLY A 290 7.27 16.80 4.05
CA GLY A 290 7.67 15.42 3.90
C GLY A 290 8.25 15.10 2.54
N TYR A 291 9.08 14.07 2.46
CA TYR A 291 9.57 13.54 1.19
C TYR A 291 8.39 13.11 0.30
N PRO A 292 8.34 13.56 -0.96
CA PRO A 292 7.33 13.15 -1.94
C PRO A 292 7.20 11.65 -2.22
N GLY A 293 8.13 10.83 -1.70
CA GLY A 293 8.21 9.38 -1.92
C GLY A 293 9.19 8.99 -3.02
N SER A 294 9.63 9.94 -3.86
CA SER A 294 10.67 9.72 -4.88
C SER A 294 11.45 10.98 -5.22
N ILE A 295 12.68 10.80 -5.69
CA ILE A 295 13.56 11.88 -6.16
C ILE A 295 12.89 12.54 -7.38
N MET A 296 12.33 11.73 -8.28
CA MET A 296 11.55 12.21 -9.42
C MET A 296 10.43 13.19 -9.00
N ALA A 297 9.55 12.78 -8.08
CA ALA A 297 8.43 13.62 -7.64
C ALA A 297 8.94 14.89 -6.95
N THR A 298 10.06 14.81 -6.24
CA THR A 298 10.71 15.94 -5.58
C THR A 298 11.18 16.98 -6.60
N HIS A 299 11.90 16.56 -7.64
CA HIS A 299 12.33 17.45 -8.72
C HIS A 299 11.17 17.99 -9.54
N GLN A 300 10.12 17.20 -9.81
CA GLN A 300 8.93 17.69 -10.52
C GLN A 300 8.19 18.77 -9.75
N ARG A 301 7.94 18.54 -8.45
CA ARG A 301 7.29 19.53 -7.57
C ARG A 301 8.16 20.77 -7.42
N GLY A 302 9.46 20.60 -7.21
CA GLY A 302 10.43 21.71 -7.19
C GLY A 302 10.57 22.42 -8.54
N GLY A 303 10.29 21.75 -9.65
CA GLY A 303 10.26 22.28 -11.02
C GLY A 303 9.13 23.28 -11.28
N ARG A 304 8.16 23.39 -10.36
CA ARG A 304 7.03 24.32 -10.46
C ARG A 304 7.41 25.77 -10.12
N VAL A 305 8.54 25.96 -9.46
CA VAL A 305 9.07 27.29 -9.13
C VAL A 305 10.26 27.67 -10.00
N GLY A 306 10.46 28.97 -10.22
CA GLY A 306 11.57 29.51 -10.99
C GLY A 306 11.38 29.48 -12.51
N ARG A 307 10.14 29.43 -13.00
CA ARG A 307 9.84 29.57 -14.44
C ARG A 307 10.19 31.00 -14.90
N SER A 308 10.69 31.14 -16.13
CA SER A 308 11.03 32.42 -16.77
C SER A 308 12.28 33.15 -16.24
N GLY A 309 13.29 32.42 -15.78
CA GLY A 309 14.61 33.00 -15.47
C GLY A 309 14.76 33.61 -14.06
N ARG A 310 13.73 33.50 -13.21
CA ARG A 310 13.76 34.05 -11.83
C ARG A 310 14.39 33.06 -10.85
N GLU A 311 15.09 33.60 -9.85
CA GLU A 311 15.55 32.79 -8.72
C GLU A 311 14.36 32.16 -7.98
N SER A 312 14.55 30.94 -7.48
CA SER A 312 13.51 30.20 -6.76
C SER A 312 14.07 29.45 -5.56
N LEU A 313 13.18 29.14 -4.62
CA LEU A 313 13.49 28.38 -3.42
C LEU A 313 12.63 27.12 -3.34
N VAL A 314 13.29 25.98 -3.12
CA VAL A 314 12.63 24.71 -2.77
C VAL A 314 13.08 24.31 -1.37
N VAL A 315 12.14 24.03 -0.47
CA VAL A 315 12.42 23.57 0.89
C VAL A 315 11.78 22.21 1.10
N LEU A 316 12.58 21.19 1.33
CA LEU A 316 12.12 19.87 1.77
C LEU A 316 12.13 19.83 3.31
N ILE A 317 10.95 19.73 3.92
CA ILE A 317 10.76 19.70 5.37
C ILE A 317 10.59 18.25 5.80
N GLY A 318 11.55 17.70 6.54
CA GLY A 318 11.55 16.28 6.92
C GLY A 318 10.45 15.92 7.92
N HIS A 319 9.78 14.79 7.70
CA HIS A 319 8.89 14.12 8.65
C HIS A 319 9.65 13.16 9.59
N GLU A 320 8.94 12.61 10.57
CA GLU A 320 9.46 11.62 11.54
C GLU A 320 9.55 10.19 10.97
N ASP A 321 9.38 9.98 9.66
CA ASP A 321 9.51 8.66 9.06
C ASP A 321 10.96 8.34 8.67
N ALA A 322 11.23 7.05 8.46
CA ALA A 322 12.58 6.53 8.28
C ALA A 322 13.30 7.11 7.06
N LEU A 323 12.54 7.28 5.98
CA LEU A 323 13.06 7.72 4.69
C LEU A 323 13.40 9.21 4.72
N ASP A 324 12.48 10.03 5.26
CA ASP A 324 12.71 11.45 5.47
C ASP A 324 13.94 11.70 6.36
N GLN A 325 14.03 11.00 7.49
CA GLN A 325 15.15 11.19 8.41
C GLN A 325 16.48 10.70 7.86
N ASN A 326 16.50 9.69 6.97
CA ASN A 326 17.71 9.31 6.25
C ASN A 326 18.25 10.49 5.42
N PHE A 327 17.40 11.14 4.62
CA PHE A 327 17.82 12.30 3.82
C PHE A 327 18.19 13.52 4.66
N MET A 328 17.53 13.72 5.81
CA MET A 328 17.91 14.82 6.72
C MET A 328 19.29 14.60 7.36
N ARG A 329 19.69 13.35 7.61
CA ARG A 329 21.03 13.01 8.14
C ARG A 329 22.10 12.97 7.05
N HIS A 330 21.72 12.53 5.85
CA HIS A 330 22.60 12.36 4.69
C HIS A 330 22.09 13.17 3.50
N PRO A 331 22.19 14.52 3.54
CA PRO A 331 21.66 15.36 2.47
C PRO A 331 22.39 15.14 1.14
N ASP A 332 23.69 14.83 1.15
CA ASP A 332 24.46 14.57 -0.07
C ASP A 332 23.92 13.36 -0.84
N ASP A 333 23.47 12.33 -0.11
CA ASP A 333 22.89 11.11 -0.67
C ASP A 333 21.64 11.44 -1.52
N PHE A 334 20.78 12.36 -1.04
CA PHE A 334 19.61 12.81 -1.78
C PHE A 334 19.98 13.41 -3.15
N PHE A 335 21.05 14.20 -3.23
CA PHE A 335 21.46 14.88 -4.46
C PHE A 335 22.33 14.03 -5.39
N SER A 336 23.06 13.04 -4.84
CA SER A 336 23.92 12.16 -5.64
C SER A 336 23.20 10.93 -6.18
N ARG A 337 22.07 10.53 -5.58
CA ARG A 337 21.35 9.32 -5.98
C ARG A 337 20.82 9.41 -7.41
N PRO A 338 20.86 8.29 -8.16
CA PRO A 338 20.15 8.21 -9.42
C PRO A 338 18.64 8.25 -9.19
N VAL A 339 17.90 8.74 -10.19
CA VAL A 339 16.44 8.73 -10.14
C VAL A 339 15.92 7.30 -10.23
N GLU A 340 14.89 6.99 -9.46
CA GLU A 340 14.37 5.64 -9.32
C GLU A 340 13.81 5.09 -10.65
N PRO A 341 13.97 3.79 -10.94
CA PRO A 341 13.37 3.15 -12.09
C PRO A 341 11.85 2.99 -11.90
N VAL A 342 11.12 3.15 -13.00
CA VAL A 342 9.69 2.92 -13.10
C VAL A 342 9.42 1.44 -13.37
N ALA A 343 8.60 0.82 -12.53
CA ALA A 343 8.17 -0.57 -12.71
C ALA A 343 6.75 -0.64 -13.30
N LEU A 344 6.56 -1.55 -14.25
CA LEU A 344 5.27 -2.04 -14.71
C LEU A 344 5.44 -3.47 -15.26
N ASP A 345 4.34 -4.21 -15.32
CA ASP A 345 4.32 -5.59 -15.78
C ASP A 345 3.22 -5.81 -16.85
N PRO A 346 3.56 -5.77 -18.15
CA PRO A 346 2.61 -6.03 -19.24
C PRO A 346 2.15 -7.50 -19.27
N GLU A 347 2.87 -8.40 -18.57
CA GLU A 347 2.60 -9.83 -18.51
C GLU A 347 1.74 -10.21 -17.31
N ASN A 348 1.26 -9.23 -16.53
CA ASN A 348 0.29 -9.46 -15.47
C ASN A 348 -0.97 -10.17 -16.04
N ARG A 349 -1.14 -11.44 -15.67
CA ARG A 349 -2.20 -12.32 -16.16
C ARG A 349 -3.60 -11.81 -15.85
N THR A 350 -3.82 -11.18 -14.69
CA THR A 350 -5.12 -10.64 -14.29
C THR A 350 -5.54 -9.46 -15.19
N ILE A 351 -4.60 -8.56 -15.47
CA ILE A 351 -4.81 -7.42 -16.37
C ILE A 351 -4.97 -7.91 -17.81
N ALA A 352 -4.04 -8.75 -18.27
CA ALA A 352 -4.05 -9.31 -19.62
C ALA A 352 -5.36 -10.03 -19.93
N ALA A 353 -5.84 -10.90 -19.03
CA ALA A 353 -7.10 -11.62 -19.20
C ALA A 353 -8.29 -10.67 -19.45
N SER A 354 -8.36 -9.57 -18.70
CA SER A 354 -9.42 -8.57 -18.85
C SER A 354 -9.32 -7.81 -20.18
N HIS A 355 -8.10 -7.51 -20.62
CA HIS A 355 -7.85 -6.81 -21.88
C HIS A 355 -8.01 -7.71 -23.11
N LEU A 356 -7.74 -9.01 -23.03
CA LEU A 356 -8.00 -9.97 -24.10
C LEU A 356 -9.50 -10.07 -24.40
N VAL A 357 -10.35 -10.10 -23.38
CA VAL A 357 -11.82 -10.08 -23.57
C VAL A 357 -12.27 -8.78 -24.25
N CYS A 358 -11.62 -7.66 -23.95
CA CYS A 358 -11.88 -6.39 -24.64
C CYS A 358 -11.39 -6.42 -26.09
N ALA A 359 -10.17 -6.90 -26.34
CA ALA A 359 -9.62 -7.02 -27.67
C ALA A 359 -10.52 -7.89 -28.56
N ALA A 360 -10.96 -9.05 -28.07
CA ALA A 360 -11.87 -9.94 -28.79
C ALA A 360 -13.28 -9.36 -29.05
N ALA A 361 -13.71 -8.37 -28.26
CA ALA A 361 -14.97 -7.66 -28.49
C ALA A 361 -14.82 -6.53 -29.52
N GLU A 362 -13.62 -5.96 -29.64
CA GLU A 362 -13.28 -4.96 -30.65
C GLU A 362 -13.16 -5.61 -32.01
N THR A 363 -12.28 -6.61 -32.12
CA THR A 363 -12.13 -7.45 -33.32
C THR A 363 -11.78 -8.89 -32.91
N PRO A 364 -12.24 -9.93 -33.62
CA PRO A 364 -11.95 -11.32 -33.27
C PRO A 364 -10.44 -11.57 -33.21
N ILE A 365 -9.94 -12.22 -32.15
CA ILE A 365 -8.50 -12.52 -31.99
C ILE A 365 -8.15 -13.73 -32.84
N PHE A 366 -7.15 -13.60 -33.71
CA PHE A 366 -6.62 -14.69 -34.51
C PHE A 366 -5.39 -15.32 -33.86
N ARG A 367 -5.20 -16.63 -34.07
CA ARG A 367 -4.13 -17.44 -33.45
C ARG A 367 -2.71 -16.91 -33.63
N ASP A 368 -2.43 -16.29 -34.77
CA ASP A 368 -1.08 -15.84 -35.13
C ASP A 368 -0.80 -14.39 -34.72
N GLU A 369 -1.73 -13.73 -34.02
CA GLU A 369 -1.54 -12.35 -33.58
C GLU A 369 -0.48 -12.21 -32.49
N LYS A 370 0.41 -11.22 -32.65
CA LYS A 370 1.48 -10.91 -31.68
C LYS A 370 1.00 -10.73 -30.24
N ILE A 371 -0.23 -10.24 -30.05
CA ILE A 371 -0.82 -9.96 -28.73
C ILE A 371 -0.99 -11.21 -27.85
N ILE A 372 -0.99 -12.41 -28.44
CA ILE A 372 -1.14 -13.69 -27.74
C ILE A 372 0.09 -14.60 -27.83
N GLN A 373 1.18 -14.15 -28.44
CA GLN A 373 2.38 -14.98 -28.65
C GLN A 373 3.27 -15.11 -27.39
N SER A 374 3.04 -14.31 -26.36
CA SER A 374 3.78 -14.44 -25.10
C SER A 374 3.46 -15.77 -24.40
N ARG A 375 4.51 -16.44 -23.88
CA ARG A 375 4.40 -17.67 -23.09
C ARG A 375 3.50 -17.52 -21.86
N ASN A 376 3.43 -16.32 -21.27
CA ASN A 376 2.60 -16.06 -20.08
C ASN A 376 1.13 -15.80 -20.43
N ILE A 377 0.86 -15.32 -21.66
CA ILE A 377 -0.46 -14.89 -22.11
C ILE A 377 -1.18 -15.98 -22.90
N ALA A 378 -0.45 -16.76 -23.72
CA ALA A 378 -1.04 -17.83 -24.54
C ALA A 378 -1.93 -18.80 -23.73
N PRO A 379 -1.58 -19.22 -22.49
CA PRO A 379 -2.45 -20.08 -21.68
C PRO A 379 -3.77 -19.43 -21.23
N LEU A 380 -3.89 -18.10 -21.27
CA LEU A 380 -5.12 -17.41 -20.87
C LEU A 380 -6.27 -17.64 -21.86
N LEU A 381 -5.97 -17.92 -23.13
CA LEU A 381 -6.99 -18.12 -24.17
C LEU A 381 -7.86 -19.35 -23.86
N PRO A 382 -7.30 -20.55 -23.64
CA PRO A 382 -8.11 -21.70 -23.23
C PRO A 382 -8.79 -21.47 -21.87
N GLU A 383 -8.13 -20.88 -20.87
CA GLU A 383 -8.74 -20.59 -19.56
C GLU A 383 -9.98 -19.68 -19.68
N LEU A 384 -9.88 -18.62 -20.48
CA LEU A 384 -10.99 -17.70 -20.76
C LEU A 384 -12.10 -18.34 -21.60
N THR A 385 -11.74 -19.31 -22.44
CA THR A 385 -12.71 -20.08 -23.24
C THR A 385 -13.49 -21.04 -22.35
N THR A 386 -12.82 -21.80 -21.49
CA THR A 386 -13.44 -22.73 -20.52
C THR A 386 -14.35 -21.98 -19.54
N THR A 387 -13.97 -20.78 -19.11
CA THR A 387 -14.81 -19.95 -18.21
C THR A 387 -15.92 -19.19 -18.93
N GLY A 388 -16.09 -19.38 -20.26
CA GLY A 388 -17.13 -18.75 -21.06
C GLY A 388 -16.98 -17.23 -21.21
N LYS A 389 -15.78 -16.68 -20.97
CA LYS A 389 -15.47 -15.26 -21.19
C LYS A 389 -15.10 -14.99 -22.65
N LEU A 390 -14.45 -15.96 -23.29
CA LEU A 390 -14.20 -16.02 -24.72
C LEU A 390 -14.96 -17.19 -25.33
N LEU A 391 -15.30 -17.08 -26.61
CA LEU A 391 -15.87 -18.14 -27.42
C LEU A 391 -14.88 -18.46 -28.54
N GLN A 392 -14.59 -19.74 -28.76
CA GLN A 392 -13.67 -20.18 -29.81
C GLN A 392 -14.47 -20.65 -31.04
N SER A 393 -14.00 -20.30 -32.24
CA SER A 393 -14.53 -20.85 -33.50
C SER A 393 -14.39 -22.36 -33.56
N ALA A 394 -15.24 -23.05 -34.32
CA ALA A 394 -15.16 -24.50 -34.54
C ALA A 394 -13.78 -24.96 -35.07
N GLU A 395 -13.13 -24.15 -35.90
CA GLU A 395 -11.78 -24.38 -36.45
C GLU A 395 -10.65 -24.21 -35.43
N GLY A 396 -10.95 -23.71 -34.22
CA GLY A 396 -9.96 -23.52 -33.16
C GLY A 396 -9.00 -22.33 -33.32
N ASN A 397 -9.09 -21.55 -34.40
CA ASN A 397 -8.09 -20.51 -34.73
C ASN A 397 -8.52 -19.08 -34.42
N THR A 398 -9.79 -18.85 -34.04
CA THR A 398 -10.33 -17.51 -33.78
C THR A 398 -11.09 -17.46 -32.44
N TRP A 399 -10.92 -16.38 -31.69
CA TRP A 399 -11.61 -16.13 -30.43
C TRP A 399 -12.45 -14.85 -30.46
N PHE A 400 -13.65 -14.94 -29.93
CA PHE A 400 -14.64 -13.87 -29.83
C PHE A 400 -14.94 -13.57 -28.36
N SER A 401 -15.32 -12.34 -28.05
CA SER A 401 -15.83 -12.03 -26.72
C SER A 401 -17.23 -12.60 -26.53
N ALA A 402 -17.48 -13.26 -25.40
CA ALA A 402 -18.84 -13.63 -25.01
C ALA A 402 -19.70 -12.42 -24.59
N ARG A 403 -19.07 -11.24 -24.40
CA ARG A 403 -19.72 -10.02 -23.94
C ARG A 403 -19.62 -8.92 -24.98
N LYS A 404 -20.70 -8.15 -25.11
CA LYS A 404 -20.74 -7.00 -26.02
C LYS A 404 -19.96 -5.77 -25.52
N TYR A 405 -19.94 -5.52 -24.21
CA TYR A 405 -19.30 -4.33 -23.63
C TYR A 405 -18.36 -4.65 -22.43
N PRO A 406 -17.34 -5.50 -22.61
CA PRO A 406 -16.43 -5.91 -21.53
C PRO A 406 -15.60 -4.76 -20.96
N GLN A 407 -15.27 -3.74 -21.76
CA GLN A 407 -14.48 -2.58 -21.35
C GLN A 407 -15.09 -1.82 -20.17
N ARG A 408 -16.42 -1.84 -20.00
CA ARG A 408 -17.07 -1.17 -18.85
C ARG A 408 -16.76 -1.83 -17.51
N LYS A 409 -16.22 -3.06 -17.52
CA LYS A 409 -15.83 -3.81 -16.33
C LYS A 409 -14.32 -3.79 -16.08
N VAL A 410 -13.58 -2.99 -16.84
CA VAL A 410 -12.14 -2.80 -16.67
C VAL A 410 -11.90 -1.35 -16.31
N SER A 411 -11.34 -1.12 -15.12
CA SER A 411 -10.89 0.21 -14.70
C SER A 411 -9.38 0.26 -14.85
N LEU A 412 -8.86 1.29 -15.52
CA LEU A 412 -7.41 1.42 -15.73
C LEU A 412 -6.69 1.94 -14.49
N ARG A 413 -7.40 2.67 -13.61
CA ARG A 413 -6.83 3.45 -12.51
C ARG A 413 -7.14 2.90 -11.12
N GLY A 414 -7.61 1.65 -11.05
CA GLY A 414 -7.98 1.01 -9.79
C GLY A 414 -8.99 -0.10 -9.99
N THR A 415 -9.62 -0.51 -8.91
CA THR A 415 -10.64 -1.57 -8.87
C THR A 415 -11.97 -1.07 -9.41
N THR A 416 -12.76 -1.97 -9.98
CA THR A 416 -14.16 -1.72 -10.40
C THR A 416 -15.17 -1.88 -9.26
N ASN A 417 -14.69 -2.16 -8.05
CA ASN A 417 -15.49 -2.38 -6.86
C ASN A 417 -15.36 -1.18 -5.94
N THR A 418 -16.14 -0.12 -6.19
CA THR A 418 -16.20 1.08 -5.35
C THR A 418 -17.53 1.17 -4.62
N PHE A 419 -17.51 1.82 -3.46
CA PHE A 419 -18.67 2.15 -2.64
C PHE A 419 -18.93 3.65 -2.66
N LEU A 420 -20.20 4.05 -2.70
CA LEU A 420 -20.63 5.44 -2.61
C LEU A 420 -20.85 5.83 -1.15
N LEU A 421 -20.34 6.98 -0.76
CA LEU A 421 -20.43 7.52 0.60
C LEU A 421 -21.56 8.55 0.66
N TYR A 422 -22.58 8.30 1.47
CA TYR A 422 -23.71 9.21 1.67
C TYR A 422 -23.76 9.74 3.10
N ASN A 423 -24.17 11.00 3.26
CA ASN A 423 -24.61 11.48 4.56
C ASN A 423 -25.97 10.87 4.91
N VAL A 424 -26.15 10.44 6.16
CA VAL A 424 -27.46 10.02 6.70
C VAL A 424 -28.45 11.18 6.61
N ASP A 425 -28.01 12.40 6.94
CA ASP A 425 -28.87 13.58 6.88
C ASP A 425 -28.96 14.10 5.44
N GLY A 426 -30.14 13.92 4.81
CA GLY A 426 -30.45 14.43 3.47
C GLY A 426 -29.88 13.62 2.30
N ARG A 427 -29.24 12.47 2.56
CA ARG A 427 -28.74 11.52 1.54
C ARG A 427 -27.84 12.15 0.47
N ARG A 428 -27.09 13.19 0.84
CA ARG A 428 -26.12 13.86 -0.03
C ARG A 428 -24.93 12.95 -0.29
N LEU A 429 -24.55 12.77 -1.56
CA LEU A 429 -23.31 12.10 -1.95
C LEU A 429 -22.10 12.90 -1.48
N LEU A 430 -21.25 12.28 -0.67
CA LEU A 430 -20.00 12.84 -0.12
C LEU A 430 -18.78 12.43 -0.94
N GLY A 431 -18.79 11.23 -1.53
CA GLY A 431 -17.69 10.74 -2.37
C GLY A 431 -17.77 9.24 -2.62
N GLU A 432 -16.64 8.64 -2.99
CA GLU A 432 -16.51 7.21 -3.26
C GLU A 432 -15.21 6.64 -2.64
N ILE A 433 -15.20 5.34 -2.38
CA ILE A 433 -14.04 4.61 -1.82
C ILE A 433 -13.91 3.21 -2.45
N ASP A 434 -12.69 2.70 -2.63
CA ASP A 434 -12.43 1.32 -3.06
C ASP A 434 -12.99 0.31 -2.05
N GLY A 435 -13.53 -0.81 -2.53
CA GLY A 435 -14.22 -1.81 -1.70
C GLY A 435 -13.37 -2.46 -0.63
N TYR A 436 -12.14 -2.88 -0.94
CA TYR A 436 -11.30 -3.48 0.10
C TYR A 436 -10.82 -2.42 1.10
N ARG A 437 -10.52 -1.22 0.62
CA ARG A 437 -10.24 -0.07 1.49
C ARG A 437 -11.44 0.30 2.37
N ALA A 438 -12.65 0.15 1.84
CA ALA A 438 -13.89 0.40 2.57
C ALA A 438 -14.06 -0.56 3.74
N CYS A 439 -13.73 -1.85 3.59
CA CYS A 439 -13.71 -2.79 4.71
C CYS A 439 -12.73 -2.38 5.82
N ARG A 440 -11.65 -1.65 5.49
CA ARG A 440 -10.65 -1.19 6.47
C ARG A 440 -10.97 0.14 7.12
N GLU A 441 -11.46 1.11 6.36
CA GLU A 441 -11.65 2.50 6.80
C GLU A 441 -13.12 2.87 7.04
N CYS A 442 -14.04 2.13 6.44
CA CYS A 442 -15.46 2.45 6.42
C CYS A 442 -16.37 1.27 6.85
N HIS A 443 -15.86 0.30 7.61
CA HIS A 443 -16.70 -0.72 8.23
C HIS A 443 -17.69 -0.11 9.22
N GLU A 444 -18.74 -0.84 9.60
CA GLU A 444 -19.71 -0.35 10.58
C GLU A 444 -19.03 0.01 11.91
N GLY A 445 -19.36 1.19 12.44
CA GLY A 445 -18.74 1.75 13.64
C GLY A 445 -17.35 2.38 13.42
N ALA A 446 -16.83 2.39 12.20
CA ALA A 446 -15.57 3.08 11.87
C ALA A 446 -15.70 4.60 12.02
N VAL A 447 -14.60 5.22 12.45
CA VAL A 447 -14.44 6.67 12.46
C VAL A 447 -13.74 7.07 11.17
N TYR A 448 -14.51 7.61 10.23
CA TYR A 448 -14.04 8.04 8.91
C TYR A 448 -13.84 9.56 8.87
N LEU A 449 -12.73 10.02 8.28
CA LEU A 449 -12.44 11.44 8.18
C LEU A 449 -12.65 11.92 6.74
N HIS A 450 -13.54 12.90 6.54
CA HIS A 450 -13.82 13.46 5.23
C HIS A 450 -14.06 14.98 5.32
N MET A 451 -13.31 15.76 4.54
CA MET A 451 -13.33 17.24 4.54
C MET A 451 -13.08 17.85 5.93
N ALA A 452 -12.09 17.34 6.66
CA ALA A 452 -11.78 17.75 8.04
C ALA A 452 -12.96 17.62 9.03
N LYS A 453 -14.05 16.96 8.62
CA LYS A 453 -15.15 16.55 9.47
C LYS A 453 -14.97 15.07 9.77
N THR A 454 -15.23 14.72 11.02
CA THR A 454 -15.25 13.34 11.47
C THR A 454 -16.66 12.80 11.26
N TRP A 455 -16.72 11.60 10.72
CA TRP A 455 -17.94 10.87 10.40
C TRP A 455 -17.87 9.52 11.07
N LEU A 456 -18.98 9.10 11.68
CA LEU A 456 -19.16 7.74 12.14
C LEU A 456 -19.89 6.96 11.05
N VAL A 457 -19.33 5.82 10.64
CA VAL A 457 -20.04 4.90 9.76
C VAL A 457 -21.16 4.24 10.53
N GLN A 458 -22.40 4.48 10.09
CA GLN A 458 -23.57 3.85 10.69
C GLN A 458 -23.93 2.53 10.01
N ARG A 459 -23.77 2.47 8.69
CA ARG A 459 -24.17 1.30 7.91
C ARG A 459 -23.23 1.07 6.73
N PHE A 460 -22.91 -0.18 6.48
CA PHE A 460 -22.12 -0.64 5.35
C PHE A 460 -22.96 -1.62 4.52
N ASP A 461 -23.48 -1.17 3.37
CA ASP A 461 -24.35 -1.99 2.52
C ASP A 461 -23.57 -2.52 1.31
N GLU A 462 -23.12 -3.78 1.41
CA GLU A 462 -22.39 -4.48 0.36
C GLU A 462 -23.21 -4.68 -0.92
N THR A 463 -24.52 -4.89 -0.78
CA THR A 463 -25.40 -5.21 -1.91
C THR A 463 -25.68 -3.95 -2.73
N ALA A 464 -26.03 -2.85 -2.05
CA ALA A 464 -26.27 -1.56 -2.68
C ALA A 464 -24.97 -0.83 -3.07
N ARG A 465 -23.82 -1.25 -2.54
CA ARG A 465 -22.53 -0.55 -2.61
C ARG A 465 -22.60 0.87 -2.05
N GLU A 466 -23.30 1.02 -0.92
CA GLU A 466 -23.51 2.30 -0.24
C GLU A 466 -22.98 2.25 1.19
N ILE A 467 -22.41 3.36 1.66
CA ILE A 467 -21.95 3.53 3.04
C ILE A 467 -22.59 4.79 3.60
N LEU A 468 -23.29 4.64 4.72
CA LEU A 468 -23.99 5.73 5.38
C LEU A 468 -23.15 6.31 6.52
N LEU A 469 -22.90 7.61 6.41
CA LEU A 469 -22.04 8.38 7.31
C LEU A 469 -22.87 9.38 8.11
N LYS A 470 -22.68 9.41 9.43
CA LYS A 470 -23.25 10.43 10.32
C LYS A 470 -22.16 11.32 10.88
N ALA A 471 -22.34 12.64 10.83
CA ALA A 471 -21.37 13.57 11.40
C ALA A 471 -21.24 13.34 12.92
N ALA A 472 -20.02 13.12 13.41
CA ALA A 472 -19.75 12.87 14.83
C ALA A 472 -18.28 13.14 15.15
N SER A 473 -17.96 13.58 16.37
CA SER A 473 -16.58 13.79 16.84
C SER A 473 -16.27 12.97 18.09
N PRO A 474 -16.18 11.63 17.97
CA PRO A 474 -15.85 10.78 19.11
C PRO A 474 -14.43 11.06 19.64
N PRO A 475 -14.17 10.87 20.95
CA PRO A 475 -12.84 11.05 21.55
C PRO A 475 -11.84 9.91 21.22
N TYR A 476 -12.15 9.09 20.22
CA TYR A 476 -11.38 7.92 19.81
C TYR A 476 -11.28 7.84 18.28
N TYR A 477 -10.30 7.08 17.80
CA TYR A 477 -10.21 6.66 16.41
C TYR A 477 -10.30 5.13 16.32
N THR A 478 -10.56 4.61 15.12
CA THR A 478 -10.69 3.16 14.88
C THR A 478 -9.48 2.60 14.12
N ARG A 479 -9.12 1.35 14.41
CA ARG A 479 -8.07 0.61 13.72
C ARG A 479 -8.50 -0.83 13.50
N THR A 480 -8.43 -1.33 12.27
CA THR A 480 -8.74 -2.73 11.95
C THR A 480 -7.59 -3.66 12.33
N LEU A 481 -7.95 -4.87 12.78
CA LEU A 481 -7.06 -5.99 13.01
C LEU A 481 -7.15 -6.93 11.81
N VAL A 482 -5.99 -7.29 11.26
CA VAL A 482 -5.89 -8.02 10.00
C VAL A 482 -4.91 -9.17 10.19
N ASP A 483 -5.37 -10.38 9.93
CA ASP A 483 -4.50 -11.55 9.79
C ASP A 483 -4.08 -11.69 8.35
N LYS A 484 -2.84 -12.13 8.14
CA LYS A 484 -2.29 -12.36 6.83
C LYS A 484 -1.67 -13.75 6.79
N ASP A 485 -1.80 -14.37 5.64
CA ASP A 485 -1.12 -15.62 5.34
C ASP A 485 -0.61 -15.62 3.90
N THR A 486 0.51 -16.32 3.65
CA THR A 486 1.16 -16.39 2.36
C THR A 486 1.60 -17.80 2.04
N GLU A 487 1.33 -18.24 0.82
CA GLU A 487 1.79 -19.53 0.29
C GLU A 487 2.59 -19.31 -0.99
N ILE A 488 3.65 -20.10 -1.17
CA ILE A 488 4.48 -20.15 -2.37
C ILE A 488 3.78 -21.05 -3.39
N GLU A 489 3.32 -20.47 -4.50
CA GLU A 489 2.73 -21.23 -5.62
C GLU A 489 3.81 -21.67 -6.62
N GLU A 490 4.78 -20.80 -6.90
CA GLU A 490 5.84 -21.06 -7.87
C GLU A 490 7.10 -20.25 -7.52
N THR A 491 8.28 -20.86 -7.65
CA THR A 491 9.57 -20.17 -7.50
C THR A 491 10.19 -19.98 -8.87
N TYR A 492 10.47 -18.72 -9.24
CA TYR A 492 11.07 -18.39 -10.53
C TYR A 492 12.59 -18.39 -10.46
N THR A 493 13.16 -17.81 -9.41
CA THR A 493 14.60 -17.70 -9.22
C THR A 493 14.97 -17.65 -7.75
N THR A 494 16.18 -18.12 -7.43
CA THR A 494 16.75 -18.13 -6.09
C THR A 494 18.21 -17.72 -6.17
N THR A 495 18.63 -16.85 -5.26
CA THR A 495 20.00 -16.38 -5.11
C THR A 495 20.39 -16.37 -3.63
N THR A 496 21.66 -16.08 -3.37
CA THR A 496 22.19 -15.89 -2.01
C THR A 496 22.68 -14.46 -1.85
N CYS A 497 22.33 -13.82 -0.74
CA CYS A 497 22.84 -12.50 -0.37
C CYS A 497 23.48 -12.60 1.02
N GLY A 498 24.81 -12.66 1.06
CA GLY A 498 25.55 -13.04 2.27
C GLY A 498 25.14 -14.43 2.73
N ASN A 499 24.63 -14.54 3.97
CA ASN A 499 24.12 -15.78 4.56
C ASN A 499 22.60 -15.97 4.38
N ALA A 500 21.92 -15.07 3.67
CA ALA A 500 20.49 -15.18 3.38
C ALA A 500 20.25 -15.92 2.06
N THR A 501 19.32 -16.87 2.04
CA THR A 501 18.74 -17.35 0.77
C THR A 501 17.59 -16.44 0.41
N VAL A 502 17.62 -15.87 -0.80
CA VAL A 502 16.60 -14.96 -1.30
C VAL A 502 15.98 -15.58 -2.54
N SER A 503 14.66 -15.67 -2.57
CA SER A 503 13.93 -16.24 -3.70
C SER A 503 12.88 -15.26 -4.20
N PHE A 504 12.51 -15.39 -5.48
CA PHE A 504 11.47 -14.60 -6.13
C PHE A 504 10.53 -15.52 -6.91
N GLY A 505 9.23 -15.25 -6.83
CA GLY A 505 8.22 -16.16 -7.33
C GLY A 505 6.79 -15.65 -7.23
N ARG A 506 5.85 -16.55 -7.50
CA ARG A 506 4.42 -16.33 -7.36
C ARG A 506 3.95 -16.78 -5.98
N LEU A 507 3.23 -15.89 -5.32
CA LEU A 507 2.68 -16.10 -3.98
C LEU A 507 1.16 -16.00 -4.01
N ARG A 508 0.48 -16.79 -3.18
CA ARG A 508 -0.93 -16.64 -2.84
C ARG A 508 -1.03 -15.96 -1.49
N VAL A 509 -1.61 -14.78 -1.43
CA VAL A 509 -1.78 -13.99 -0.21
C VAL A 509 -3.24 -14.03 0.23
N THR A 510 -3.46 -14.33 1.50
CA THR A 510 -4.77 -14.32 2.16
C THR A 510 -4.78 -13.24 3.24
N GLU A 511 -5.67 -12.26 3.15
CA GLU A 511 -5.85 -11.23 4.17
C GLU A 511 -7.25 -11.30 4.77
N ARG A 512 -7.36 -11.43 6.10
CA ARG A 512 -8.63 -11.52 6.82
C ARG A 512 -8.76 -10.39 7.85
N ILE A 513 -9.79 -9.55 7.68
CA ILE A 513 -10.15 -8.53 8.66
C ILE A 513 -11.16 -9.16 9.63
N HIS A 514 -10.76 -9.41 10.87
CA HIS A 514 -11.59 -10.13 11.85
C HIS A 514 -12.10 -9.26 13.01
N ALA A 515 -11.55 -8.06 13.20
CA ALA A 515 -11.97 -7.14 14.26
C ALA A 515 -11.48 -5.70 14.01
N TYR A 516 -11.95 -4.76 14.81
CA TYR A 516 -11.35 -3.44 14.96
C TYR A 516 -11.27 -3.01 16.41
N GLN A 517 -10.34 -2.10 16.71
CA GLN A 517 -10.12 -1.49 18.00
C GLN A 517 -10.55 -0.02 17.99
N LYS A 518 -11.20 0.42 19.08
CA LYS A 518 -11.41 1.84 19.39
C LYS A 518 -10.29 2.30 20.30
N ILE A 519 -9.60 3.38 19.92
CA ILE A 519 -8.37 3.84 20.60
C ILE A 519 -8.54 5.31 20.95
N LEU A 520 -8.37 5.65 22.23
CA LEU A 520 -8.48 7.03 22.70
C LEU A 520 -7.42 7.93 22.06
N ILE A 521 -7.88 9.10 21.61
CA ILE A 521 -7.00 10.14 21.08
C ILE A 521 -6.13 10.67 22.24
N GLY A 522 -4.83 10.89 21.98
CA GLY A 522 -3.86 11.39 22.96
C GLY A 522 -3.20 10.31 23.82
N ARG A 523 -3.98 9.42 24.45
CA ARG A 523 -3.44 8.38 25.36
C ARG A 523 -3.08 7.05 24.69
N GLN A 524 -3.45 6.84 23.41
CA GLN A 524 -3.22 5.60 22.66
C GLN A 524 -3.75 4.33 23.36
N LYS A 525 -4.70 4.47 24.29
CA LYS A 525 -5.29 3.35 25.04
C LYS A 525 -6.44 2.74 24.25
N VAL A 526 -6.39 1.43 24.03
CA VAL A 526 -7.50 0.64 23.48
C VAL A 526 -8.63 0.60 24.51
N ILE A 527 -9.84 1.02 24.10
CA ILE A 527 -11.03 1.07 24.96
C ILE A 527 -12.06 -0.02 24.62
N ALA A 528 -12.04 -0.51 23.39
CA ALA A 528 -12.90 -1.62 22.96
C ALA A 528 -12.26 -2.33 21.78
N GLN A 529 -12.53 -3.63 21.65
CA GLN A 529 -12.26 -4.42 20.47
C GLN A 529 -13.58 -5.08 20.04
N ILE A 530 -13.94 -4.90 18.78
CA ILE A 530 -15.25 -5.28 18.25
C ILE A 530 -14.99 -6.19 17.04
N PRO A 531 -15.60 -7.39 16.98
CA PRO A 531 -15.41 -8.31 15.86
C PRO A 531 -15.99 -7.75 14.56
N LEU A 532 -15.37 -8.15 13.45
CA LEU A 532 -15.83 -7.89 12.09
C LEU A 532 -15.88 -9.23 11.36
N ASP A 533 -16.92 -9.42 10.55
CA ASP A 533 -17.10 -10.63 9.75
C ASP A 533 -17.03 -10.29 8.27
N PHE A 534 -15.82 -10.03 7.78
CA PHE A 534 -15.59 -9.84 6.36
C PHE A 534 -14.99 -11.11 5.75
N PRO A 535 -15.37 -11.46 4.50
CA PRO A 535 -14.74 -12.57 3.80
C PRO A 535 -13.24 -12.32 3.61
N PRO A 536 -12.40 -13.37 3.68
CA PRO A 536 -10.98 -13.21 3.43
C PRO A 536 -10.74 -12.79 1.98
N ARG A 537 -9.81 -11.84 1.79
CA ARG A 537 -9.33 -11.45 0.47
C ARG A 537 -8.17 -12.36 0.09
N ILE A 538 -8.37 -13.19 -0.93
CA ILE A 538 -7.35 -14.09 -1.46
C ILE A 538 -6.94 -13.61 -2.85
N PHE A 539 -5.64 -13.45 -3.09
CA PHE A 539 -5.13 -13.10 -4.42
C PHE A 539 -3.73 -13.66 -4.65
N ALA A 540 -3.46 -14.07 -5.89
CA ALA A 540 -2.11 -14.39 -6.33
C ALA A 540 -1.36 -13.10 -6.72
N THR A 541 -0.08 -13.01 -6.38
CA THR A 541 0.80 -11.88 -6.68
C THR A 541 2.24 -12.36 -6.89
N LYS A 542 3.15 -11.44 -7.22
CA LYS A 542 4.59 -11.69 -7.24
C LYS A 542 5.22 -11.18 -5.94
N GLY A 543 6.19 -11.91 -5.42
CA GLY A 543 6.91 -11.52 -4.22
C GLY A 543 8.30 -12.11 -4.14
N MET A 544 9.09 -11.55 -3.25
CA MET A 544 10.39 -12.05 -2.85
C MET A 544 10.34 -12.49 -1.40
N TRP A 545 11.16 -13.47 -1.03
CA TRP A 545 11.28 -13.91 0.34
C TRP A 545 12.69 -14.23 0.75
N LEU A 546 13.01 -13.89 2.00
CA LEU A 546 14.31 -14.08 2.61
C LEU A 546 14.18 -15.19 3.64
N GLU A 547 14.90 -16.28 3.41
CA GLU A 547 14.97 -17.42 4.32
C GLU A 547 16.16 -17.26 5.25
N ILE A 548 15.90 -17.29 6.55
CA ILE A 548 16.91 -17.16 7.59
C ILE A 548 17.35 -18.55 8.02
N SER A 549 18.65 -18.80 7.96
CA SER A 549 19.22 -20.08 8.38
C SER A 549 18.95 -20.37 9.87
N PRO A 550 18.71 -21.64 10.26
CA PRO A 550 18.54 -22.03 11.66
C PRO A 550 19.73 -21.63 12.55
N GLU A 551 20.93 -21.58 12.00
CA GLU A 551 22.14 -21.17 12.72
C GLU A 551 22.08 -19.69 13.15
N ILE A 552 21.56 -18.82 12.29
CA ILE A 552 21.36 -17.39 12.62
C ILE A 552 20.24 -17.24 13.66
N GLN A 553 19.13 -17.97 13.49
CA GLN A 553 18.04 -17.97 14.47
C GLN A 553 18.55 -18.38 15.87
N GLN A 554 19.26 -19.50 15.96
CA GLN A 554 19.82 -19.98 17.24
C GLN A 554 20.81 -19.00 17.86
N LYS A 555 21.62 -18.29 17.06
CA LYS A 555 22.53 -17.26 17.58
C LYS A 555 21.76 -16.10 18.21
N ILE A 556 20.74 -15.59 17.54
CA ILE A 556 19.90 -14.50 18.06
C ILE A 556 19.18 -14.93 19.34
N GLU A 557 18.61 -16.13 19.37
CA GLU A 557 17.91 -16.67 20.55
C GLU A 557 18.87 -16.86 21.73
N ARG A 558 20.11 -17.33 21.51
CA ARG A 558 21.15 -17.45 22.55
C ARG A 558 21.61 -16.10 23.11
N GLU A 559 21.49 -15.03 22.34
CA GLU A 559 21.76 -13.67 22.80
C GLU A 559 20.59 -13.08 23.63
N ASN A 560 19.53 -13.86 23.90
CA ASN A 560 18.29 -13.42 24.56
C ASN A 560 17.58 -12.27 23.83
N ILE A 561 17.74 -12.21 22.50
CA ILE A 561 17.11 -11.23 21.64
C ILE A 561 15.78 -11.80 21.11
N HIS A 562 14.76 -10.96 20.98
CA HIS A 562 13.45 -11.42 20.52
C HIS A 562 13.46 -11.69 19.01
N PHE A 563 13.69 -12.93 18.60
CA PHE A 563 13.84 -13.31 17.19
C PHE A 563 12.64 -12.91 16.31
N MET A 564 11.40 -13.21 16.72
CA MET A 564 10.21 -12.81 15.93
C MET A 564 10.10 -11.28 15.78
N GLY A 565 10.35 -10.52 16.86
CA GLY A 565 10.41 -9.06 16.81
C GLY A 565 11.52 -8.55 15.91
N SER A 566 12.62 -9.29 15.77
CA SER A 566 13.76 -8.95 14.89
C SER A 566 13.40 -9.10 13.42
N ILE A 567 12.81 -10.24 13.03
CA ILE A 567 12.39 -10.49 11.64
C ILE A 567 11.24 -9.58 11.21
N HIS A 568 10.33 -9.25 12.13
CA HIS A 568 9.22 -8.32 11.87
C HIS A 568 9.71 -6.87 11.75
N ALA A 569 10.69 -6.47 12.57
CA ALA A 569 11.36 -5.18 12.44
C ALA A 569 12.11 -5.07 11.10
N LEU A 570 12.78 -6.15 10.67
CA LEU A 570 13.46 -6.21 9.38
C LEU A 570 12.47 -6.12 8.21
N GLU A 571 11.36 -6.84 8.25
CA GLU A 571 10.27 -6.73 7.27
C GLU A 571 9.82 -5.27 7.09
N HIS A 572 9.49 -4.59 8.20
CA HIS A 572 9.06 -3.20 8.16
C HIS A 572 10.11 -2.26 7.59
N ALA A 573 11.37 -2.42 8.02
CA ALA A 573 12.44 -1.55 7.57
C ALA A 573 12.71 -1.76 6.07
N MET A 574 12.76 -3.00 5.59
CA MET A 574 12.92 -3.29 4.15
C MET A 574 11.77 -2.73 3.30
N ILE A 575 10.52 -2.87 3.73
CA ILE A 575 9.37 -2.28 3.02
C ILE A 575 9.44 -0.74 3.04
N GLY A 576 9.88 -0.17 4.16
CA GLY A 576 10.10 1.28 4.30
C GLY A 576 11.19 1.79 3.37
N MET A 577 12.19 0.96 3.07
CA MET A 577 13.33 1.33 2.23
C MET A 577 13.18 1.00 0.74
N MET A 578 12.23 0.16 0.35
CA MET A 578 11.98 -0.17 -1.06
C MET A 578 11.81 1.06 -1.97
N PRO A 579 11.17 2.17 -1.55
CA PRO A 579 11.06 3.38 -2.38
C PRO A 579 12.39 4.02 -2.79
N LEU A 580 13.51 3.72 -2.13
CA LEU A 580 14.84 4.17 -2.57
C LEU A 580 15.33 3.49 -3.84
N LEU A 581 14.83 2.28 -4.11
CA LEU A 581 15.35 1.41 -5.18
C LEU A 581 14.40 1.32 -6.36
N VAL A 582 13.09 1.48 -6.11
CA VAL A 582 12.03 1.32 -7.10
C VAL A 582 11.01 2.42 -6.91
N LEU A 583 10.58 3.05 -8.00
CA LEU A 583 9.57 4.09 -7.95
C LEU A 583 8.19 3.54 -7.52
N CYS A 584 7.96 3.50 -6.22
CA CYS A 584 6.75 2.96 -5.59
C CYS A 584 6.38 3.76 -4.34
N ASP A 585 5.11 3.70 -3.94
CA ASP A 585 4.74 4.07 -2.58
C ASP A 585 4.88 2.82 -1.70
N ARG A 586 5.28 2.97 -0.43
CA ARG A 586 5.23 1.86 0.53
C ARG A 586 3.83 1.24 0.63
N ASN A 587 2.80 1.98 0.22
CA ASN A 587 1.42 1.53 0.13
C ASN A 587 1.21 0.41 -0.90
N ASP A 588 2.06 0.35 -1.92
CA ASP A 588 2.00 -0.61 -3.02
C ASP A 588 2.62 -1.97 -2.68
N ILE A 589 3.25 -2.07 -1.51
CA ILE A 589 3.97 -3.27 -1.04
C ILE A 589 3.31 -3.81 0.22
N GLY A 590 3.20 -5.13 0.29
CA GLY A 590 2.84 -5.88 1.50
C GLY A 590 4.01 -6.72 1.99
N GLY A 591 3.90 -7.19 3.22
CA GLY A 591 4.82 -8.16 3.78
C GLY A 591 4.20 -8.92 4.93
N ILE A 592 4.92 -9.98 5.31
CA ILE A 592 4.70 -10.77 6.51
C ILE A 592 5.99 -11.53 6.86
N SER A 593 6.30 -11.64 8.14
CA SER A 593 7.39 -12.45 8.67
C SER A 593 6.88 -13.68 9.43
N TYR A 594 7.47 -14.85 9.17
CA TYR A 594 7.20 -16.10 9.87
C TYR A 594 8.43 -16.57 10.65
N PRO A 595 8.31 -16.88 11.95
CA PRO A 595 9.37 -17.57 12.69
C PRO A 595 9.63 -18.98 12.15
N LEU A 596 8.61 -19.61 11.57
CA LEU A 596 8.69 -20.89 10.88
C LEU A 596 7.57 -20.93 9.82
N HIS A 597 7.94 -20.92 8.54
CA HIS A 597 6.98 -21.04 7.45
C HIS A 597 6.88 -22.49 6.97
N GLU A 598 5.65 -22.98 6.74
CA GLU A 598 5.37 -24.40 6.51
C GLU A 598 6.09 -24.96 5.29
N GLN A 599 6.11 -24.22 4.17
CA GLN A 599 6.70 -24.72 2.91
C GLN A 599 8.23 -24.59 2.86
N THR A 600 8.82 -23.61 3.56
CA THR A 600 10.29 -23.42 3.57
C THR A 600 10.94 -24.19 4.71
N GLY A 601 10.18 -24.54 5.76
CA GLY A 601 10.70 -25.18 6.98
C GLY A 601 11.68 -24.30 7.77
N ARG A 602 11.68 -22.99 7.50
CA ARG A 602 12.62 -22.00 8.05
C ARG A 602 11.89 -20.73 8.43
N ALA A 603 12.56 -19.88 9.21
CA ALA A 603 12.11 -18.51 9.40
C ALA A 603 12.20 -17.75 8.08
N THR A 604 11.12 -17.10 7.67
CA THR A 604 11.00 -16.49 6.34
C THR A 604 10.34 -15.12 6.42
N ILE A 605 10.93 -14.13 5.76
CA ILE A 605 10.33 -12.79 5.58
C ILE A 605 9.85 -12.68 4.14
N PHE A 606 8.55 -12.47 3.93
CA PHE A 606 7.94 -12.25 2.63
C PHE A 606 7.71 -10.76 2.40
N ILE A 607 8.04 -10.30 1.19
CA ILE A 607 7.71 -8.97 0.66
C ILE A 607 7.06 -9.19 -0.71
N TYR A 608 5.88 -8.62 -0.92
CA TYR A 608 5.09 -8.87 -2.13
C TYR A 608 4.39 -7.64 -2.67
N ASP A 609 4.11 -7.66 -3.97
CA ASP A 609 3.34 -6.61 -4.62
C ASP A 609 1.89 -6.63 -4.09
N GLY A 610 1.38 -5.48 -3.63
CA GLY A 610 0.04 -5.35 -3.02
C GLY A 610 -1.14 -5.50 -3.99
N TYR A 611 -0.88 -5.92 -5.22
CA TYR A 611 -1.83 -6.01 -6.32
C TYR A 611 -1.89 -7.42 -6.92
N ALA A 612 -3.08 -7.86 -7.29
CA ALA A 612 -3.25 -9.16 -7.95
C ALA A 612 -2.45 -9.26 -9.25
N GLY A 613 -1.75 -10.38 -9.43
CA GLY A 613 -0.84 -10.67 -10.54
C GLY A 613 0.56 -10.06 -10.42
N GLY A 614 0.78 -9.12 -9.50
CA GLY A 614 2.03 -8.37 -9.37
C GLY A 614 2.18 -7.25 -10.41
N VAL A 615 3.00 -6.25 -10.10
CA VAL A 615 3.28 -5.09 -10.98
C VAL A 615 4.77 -4.87 -11.20
N GLY A 616 5.61 -5.77 -10.69
CA GLY A 616 7.05 -5.78 -10.92
C GLY A 616 7.86 -5.02 -9.87
N LEU A 617 7.27 -4.67 -8.70
CA LEU A 617 8.02 -4.00 -7.63
C LEU A 617 9.02 -4.97 -7.00
N CYS A 618 8.53 -6.14 -6.57
CA CYS A 618 9.36 -7.16 -5.94
C CYS A 618 10.36 -7.80 -6.91
N GLU A 619 10.12 -7.75 -8.22
CA GLU A 619 11.10 -8.20 -9.22
C GLU A 619 12.33 -7.28 -9.25
N LYS A 620 12.11 -5.96 -9.27
CA LYS A 620 13.18 -4.96 -9.17
C LYS A 620 13.82 -4.97 -7.78
N GLY A 621 13.01 -5.10 -6.72
CA GLY A 621 13.48 -5.24 -5.34
C GLY A 621 14.36 -6.48 -5.15
N PHE A 622 14.00 -7.61 -5.75
CA PHE A 622 14.79 -8.83 -5.72
C PHE A 622 16.17 -8.63 -6.37
N ALA A 623 16.21 -8.01 -7.55
CA ALA A 623 17.46 -7.70 -8.24
C ALA A 623 18.38 -6.76 -7.43
N ALA A 624 17.80 -5.88 -6.61
CA ALA A 624 18.51 -4.93 -5.75
C ALA A 624 18.57 -5.36 -4.26
N THR A 625 18.37 -6.64 -3.95
CA THR A 625 18.26 -7.11 -2.55
C THR A 625 19.47 -6.75 -1.70
N GLN A 626 20.67 -6.83 -2.26
CA GLN A 626 21.89 -6.50 -1.53
C GLN A 626 21.93 -5.02 -1.12
N GLU A 627 21.61 -4.13 -2.04
CA GLU A 627 21.51 -2.69 -1.78
C GLU A 627 20.42 -2.41 -0.75
N LEU A 628 19.26 -3.07 -0.87
CA LEU A 628 18.17 -2.94 0.09
C LEU A 628 18.58 -3.28 1.52
N LEU A 629 19.32 -4.38 1.71
CA LEU A 629 19.80 -4.79 3.04
C LEU A 629 20.84 -3.82 3.60
N VAL A 630 21.71 -3.25 2.75
CA VAL A 630 22.70 -2.24 3.15
C VAL A 630 22.02 -0.98 3.66
N GLU A 631 21.09 -0.43 2.87
CA GLU A 631 20.34 0.78 3.20
C GLU A 631 19.48 0.58 4.45
N THR A 632 18.88 -0.61 4.58
CA THR A 632 18.10 -0.99 5.76
C THR A 632 18.96 -1.00 7.03
N GLU A 633 20.15 -1.62 6.99
CA GLU A 633 21.05 -1.63 8.15
C GLU A 633 21.52 -0.24 8.54
N LYS A 634 21.89 0.59 7.57
CA LYS A 634 22.32 1.97 7.80
C LYS A 634 21.27 2.74 8.61
N ILE A 635 20.02 2.74 8.16
CA ILE A 635 18.95 3.52 8.77
C ILE A 635 18.52 3.01 10.14
N VAL A 636 18.46 1.68 10.29
CA VAL A 636 18.12 1.10 11.59
C VAL A 636 19.23 1.38 12.61
N SER A 637 20.51 1.30 12.20
CA SER A 637 21.66 1.48 13.10
C SER A 637 21.90 2.94 13.52
N GLU A 638 21.67 3.90 12.63
CA GLU A 638 21.88 5.33 12.90
C GLU A 638 20.73 5.99 13.69
N CYS A 639 19.57 5.34 13.74
CA CYS A 639 18.46 5.85 14.53
C CYS A 639 18.83 5.82 16.04
N GLY A 640 18.62 6.92 16.75
CA GLY A 640 18.94 7.01 18.19
C GLY A 640 17.91 6.41 19.15
N CYS A 641 16.85 5.73 18.67
CA CYS A 641 15.83 5.15 19.54
C CYS A 641 16.22 3.77 20.09
N ASP A 642 15.73 3.40 21.27
CA ASP A 642 16.10 2.10 21.89
C ASP A 642 15.26 0.92 21.38
N LEU A 643 13.93 1.09 21.35
CA LEU A 643 12.99 -0.02 21.13
C LEU A 643 12.46 -0.11 19.69
N GLY A 644 12.75 0.89 18.85
CA GLY A 644 12.12 1.07 17.54
C GLY A 644 11.13 2.23 17.51
N CYS A 645 11.08 2.94 16.39
CA CYS A 645 10.22 4.09 16.18
C CYS A 645 9.79 4.23 14.70
N PRO A 646 8.90 5.19 14.36
CA PRO A 646 8.53 5.50 12.97
C PRO A 646 9.70 5.84 12.05
N THR A 647 10.83 6.30 12.60
CA THR A 647 12.04 6.63 11.82
C THR A 647 12.91 5.41 11.48
N CYS A 648 12.53 4.18 11.84
CA CYS A 648 13.34 3.00 11.54
C CYS A 648 12.50 1.74 11.26
N VAL A 649 11.83 1.18 12.27
CA VAL A 649 11.25 -0.19 12.20
C VAL A 649 9.73 -0.23 12.39
N HIS A 650 9.06 0.91 12.64
CA HIS A 650 7.60 0.93 12.75
C HIS A 650 6.92 1.15 11.40
N SER A 651 5.91 0.32 11.13
CA SER A 651 5.02 0.48 9.99
C SER A 651 3.63 0.94 10.46
N PRO A 652 3.04 1.98 9.84
CA PRO A 652 1.67 2.39 10.14
C PRO A 652 0.63 1.44 9.53
N LYS A 653 1.05 0.48 8.68
CA LYS A 653 0.19 -0.57 8.14
C LYS A 653 0.14 -1.84 9.00
N CYS A 654 0.99 -1.96 10.01
CA CYS A 654 1.12 -3.18 10.80
C CYS A 654 -0.21 -3.52 11.47
N GLY A 655 -0.81 -4.65 11.07
CA GLY A 655 -2.06 -5.16 11.65
C GLY A 655 -1.92 -5.53 13.12
N SER A 656 -0.72 -5.95 13.53
CA SER A 656 -0.35 -6.27 14.91
C SER A 656 -0.01 -5.05 15.76
N GLY A 657 -0.15 -3.83 15.22
CA GLY A 657 0.11 -2.59 15.94
C GLY A 657 1.59 -2.36 16.31
N ASN A 658 2.51 -2.84 15.47
CA ASN A 658 3.97 -2.82 15.69
C ASN A 658 4.42 -3.61 16.92
N ARG A 659 3.78 -4.77 17.16
CA ARG A 659 4.13 -5.65 18.29
C ARG A 659 4.13 -7.13 17.86
N PRO A 660 5.16 -7.91 18.25
CA PRO A 660 6.42 -7.45 18.85
C PRO A 660 7.33 -6.79 17.80
N ILE A 661 8.21 -5.88 18.22
CA ILE A 661 9.26 -5.25 17.42
C ILE A 661 10.53 -5.26 18.27
N ASP A 662 11.65 -5.70 17.70
CA ASP A 662 12.97 -5.65 18.34
C ASP A 662 13.98 -5.03 17.38
N LYS A 663 14.32 -3.76 17.63
CA LYS A 663 15.27 -3.01 16.80
C LYS A 663 16.68 -3.56 16.92
N ASN A 664 17.15 -3.81 18.14
CA ASN A 664 18.52 -4.28 18.37
C ASN A 664 18.69 -5.67 17.74
N GLY A 665 17.67 -6.51 17.87
CA GLY A 665 17.66 -7.79 17.17
C GLY A 665 17.63 -7.69 15.65
N CYS A 666 16.93 -6.70 15.09
CA CYS A 666 16.99 -6.40 13.66
C CYS A 666 18.42 -6.05 13.20
N ILE A 667 19.13 -5.20 13.93
CA ILE A 667 20.53 -4.83 13.62
C ILE A 667 21.43 -6.07 13.66
N ARG A 668 21.32 -6.88 14.71
CA ARG A 668 22.12 -8.12 14.85
C ARG A 668 21.81 -9.12 13.74
N LEU A 669 20.54 -9.26 13.39
CA LEU A 669 20.09 -10.09 12.27
C LEU A 669 20.71 -9.61 10.95
N LEU A 670 20.66 -8.32 10.64
CA LEU A 670 21.25 -7.73 9.43
C LEU A 670 22.76 -7.98 9.35
N GLN A 671 23.48 -7.81 10.46
CA GLN A 671 24.91 -8.11 10.55
C GLN A 671 25.20 -9.58 10.23
N TYR A 672 24.39 -10.51 10.73
CA TYR A 672 24.54 -11.93 10.44
C TYR A 672 24.20 -12.28 9.00
N LEU A 673 23.15 -11.68 8.43
CA LEU A 673 22.74 -11.91 7.04
C LEU A 673 23.77 -11.38 6.05
N ARG A 674 24.45 -10.27 6.34
CA ARG A 674 25.41 -9.64 5.41
C ARG A 674 26.84 -10.20 5.46
N ARG A 675 27.18 -11.00 6.46
CA ARG A 675 28.48 -11.67 6.57
C ARG A 675 28.70 -12.64 5.38
N THR A 676 29.91 -12.61 4.80
CA THR A 676 30.31 -13.42 3.63
C THR A 676 31.24 -14.58 4.01
N ASP A 677 31.50 -14.77 5.30
CA ASP A 677 32.44 -15.70 5.90
C ASP A 677 31.94 -17.17 5.95
N ILE A 678 30.85 -17.50 5.26
CA ILE A 678 30.34 -18.87 5.09
C ILE A 678 30.00 -19.08 3.60
N PRO A 679 30.67 -19.99 2.87
CA PRO A 679 30.38 -20.22 1.46
C PRO A 679 29.01 -20.89 1.30
N GLY A 680 28.03 -20.13 0.81
CA GLY A 680 26.75 -20.66 0.36
C GLY A 680 26.96 -21.58 -0.84
N LYS A 681 26.79 -22.90 -0.65
CA LYS A 681 26.80 -23.85 -1.76
C LYS A 681 25.61 -23.55 -2.69
N MET A 682 25.91 -23.08 -3.89
CA MET A 682 24.97 -23.13 -5.02
C MET A 682 24.51 -24.58 -5.20
N THR A 683 23.22 -24.84 -5.00
CA THR A 683 22.61 -26.10 -5.40
C THR A 683 21.57 -25.79 -6.46
N THR A 684 21.92 -26.10 -7.71
CA THR A 684 21.03 -26.06 -8.86
C THR A 684 19.87 -27.04 -8.66
N THR A 685 18.64 -26.50 -8.76
CA THR A 685 17.38 -27.14 -9.17
C THR A 685 17.26 -28.66 -8.96
N ALA A 686 16.52 -29.04 -7.92
CA ALA A 686 15.77 -30.29 -7.88
C ALA A 686 14.29 -29.96 -7.63
N LYS A 687 13.40 -30.46 -8.49
CA LYS A 687 11.95 -30.44 -8.28
C LYS A 687 11.65 -31.01 -6.89
N LEU A 688 11.02 -30.23 -6.03
CA LEU A 688 10.48 -30.71 -4.76
C LEU A 688 9.34 -31.70 -5.07
N SER A 689 9.62 -32.99 -4.93
CA SER A 689 8.58 -34.00 -4.73
C SER A 689 7.86 -33.71 -3.40
N PRO A 690 6.56 -33.99 -3.29
CA PRO A 690 5.84 -33.84 -2.04
C PRO A 690 6.48 -34.77 -1.00
N VAL A 691 7.16 -34.18 -0.01
CA VAL A 691 7.72 -34.93 1.11
C VAL A 691 6.55 -35.39 1.96
N LEU A 692 6.28 -36.69 1.91
CA LEU A 692 5.43 -37.39 2.86
C LEU A 692 5.92 -37.08 4.27
N VAL A 693 5.03 -36.48 5.05
CA VAL A 693 5.19 -36.08 6.45
C VAL A 693 5.80 -37.21 7.27
N PRO A 694 7.02 -37.09 7.81
CA PRO A 694 7.41 -37.89 8.95
C PRO A 694 6.72 -37.27 10.17
N LYS A 695 5.67 -37.92 10.67
CA LYS A 695 5.23 -37.71 12.06
C LYS A 695 6.41 -38.05 12.95
N LYS A 696 6.99 -37.06 13.63
CA LYS A 696 7.85 -37.31 14.78
C LYS A 696 7.51 -36.36 15.92
N ASP A 697 6.72 -36.92 16.83
CA ASP A 697 6.88 -36.77 18.27
C ASP A 697 8.37 -36.70 18.64
N LYS A 698 8.87 -35.52 18.98
CA LYS A 698 9.98 -35.42 19.93
C LYS A 698 9.35 -35.23 21.31
N LYS A 699 9.04 -36.35 21.97
CA LYS A 699 8.78 -36.35 23.42
C LYS A 699 10.08 -35.93 24.11
N ILE A 700 10.15 -34.67 24.52
CA ILE A 700 11.06 -34.25 25.58
C ILE A 700 10.56 -34.96 26.84
N SER A 701 11.27 -35.98 27.31
CA SER A 701 10.88 -36.72 28.52
C SER A 701 11.26 -35.90 29.75
N PHE A 702 10.39 -34.97 30.14
CA PHE A 702 10.43 -34.38 31.48
C PHE A 702 9.76 -35.37 32.44
N GLN A 703 10.49 -35.90 33.42
CA GLN A 703 9.87 -36.70 34.49
C GLN A 703 9.32 -35.74 35.55
N LEU A 704 8.00 -35.76 35.75
CA LEU A 704 7.36 -35.06 36.85
C LEU A 704 7.80 -35.72 38.19
N PRO A 705 7.93 -34.94 39.29
CA PRO A 705 8.13 -35.51 40.61
C PRO A 705 6.98 -36.47 40.96
N VAL A 706 7.21 -37.43 41.87
CA VAL A 706 6.21 -38.48 42.18
C VAL A 706 4.94 -37.86 42.77
N ASN A 707 5.08 -36.84 43.62
CA ASN A 707 3.98 -36.17 44.30
C ASN A 707 3.71 -34.79 43.69
N TRP A 708 3.15 -34.74 42.49
CA TRP A 708 2.73 -33.50 41.84
C TRP A 708 1.21 -33.41 41.80
N GLY A 709 0.67 -32.20 41.73
CA GLY A 709 -0.77 -32.01 41.54
C GLY A 709 -1.14 -30.76 40.78
N VAL A 710 -2.35 -30.77 40.21
CA VAL A 710 -2.93 -29.61 39.53
C VAL A 710 -3.99 -28.99 40.44
N PHE A 711 -3.90 -27.70 40.69
CA PHE A 711 -4.79 -26.97 41.58
C PHE A 711 -5.52 -25.85 40.84
N ASP A 712 -6.82 -25.78 41.05
CA ASP A 712 -7.70 -24.68 40.63
C ASP A 712 -8.76 -24.44 41.72
N LEU A 713 -9.27 -23.22 41.80
CA LEU A 713 -10.40 -22.90 42.68
C LEU A 713 -11.41 -22.00 42.00
N GLU A 714 -12.65 -22.09 42.44
CA GLU A 714 -13.74 -21.19 42.07
C GLU A 714 -14.19 -20.38 43.28
N THR A 715 -14.68 -19.17 43.03
CA THR A 715 -15.00 -18.18 44.07
C THR A 715 -16.49 -18.02 44.33
N LYS A 716 -16.88 -17.50 45.51
CA LYS A 716 -18.28 -17.17 45.84
C LYS A 716 -18.71 -15.80 45.32
N TYR A 717 -17.78 -14.85 45.30
CA TYR A 717 -18.01 -13.46 44.92
C TYR A 717 -17.07 -13.04 43.79
N SER A 718 -17.62 -12.30 42.83
CA SER A 718 -16.84 -11.72 41.72
C SER A 718 -15.92 -10.59 42.18
N ALA A 719 -14.97 -10.23 41.32
CA ALA A 719 -14.09 -9.07 41.56
C ALA A 719 -14.86 -7.76 41.73
N ALA A 720 -16.02 -7.61 41.08
CA ALA A 720 -16.85 -6.42 41.22
C ALA A 720 -17.47 -6.33 42.63
N GLU A 721 -17.94 -7.45 43.17
CA GLU A 721 -18.61 -7.51 44.47
C GLU A 721 -17.67 -7.24 45.64
N VAL A 722 -16.41 -7.65 45.55
CA VAL A 722 -15.40 -7.39 46.60
C VAL A 722 -14.68 -6.05 46.45
N GLY A 723 -14.98 -5.28 45.41
CA GLY A 723 -14.40 -3.98 45.14
C GLY A 723 -13.04 -4.01 44.41
N GLY A 724 -12.76 -5.05 43.63
CA GLY A 724 -11.65 -5.17 42.68
C GLY A 724 -10.68 -6.32 42.97
N TRP A 725 -9.91 -6.74 41.96
CA TRP A 725 -8.93 -7.84 42.02
C TRP A 725 -7.84 -7.69 43.09
N HIS A 726 -7.60 -6.48 43.59
CA HIS A 726 -6.65 -6.24 44.67
C HIS A 726 -7.14 -6.75 46.03
N LYS A 727 -8.44 -7.13 46.14
CA LYS A 727 -9.09 -7.70 47.32
C LYS A 727 -9.51 -9.16 47.11
N ALA A 728 -8.72 -9.92 46.35
CA ALA A 728 -9.04 -11.32 46.01
C ALA A 728 -9.27 -12.19 47.26
N GLU A 729 -8.61 -11.90 48.36
CA GLU A 729 -8.81 -12.56 49.66
C GLU A 729 -10.25 -12.47 50.20
N LYS A 730 -11.07 -11.52 49.71
CA LYS A 730 -12.48 -11.37 50.15
C LYS A 730 -13.47 -12.12 49.27
N MET A 731 -13.02 -12.83 48.24
CA MET A 731 -13.90 -13.45 47.25
C MET A 731 -14.57 -14.74 47.73
N GLY A 732 -14.04 -15.35 48.78
CA GLY A 732 -14.50 -16.63 49.29
C GLY A 732 -14.31 -17.78 48.29
N ILE A 733 -14.34 -19.02 48.78
CA ILE A 733 -14.13 -20.22 47.96
C ILE A 733 -15.45 -20.97 47.84
N SER A 734 -15.96 -21.18 46.63
CA SER A 734 -17.11 -22.05 46.38
C SER A 734 -16.66 -23.51 46.31
N MET A 735 -15.59 -23.78 45.56
CA MET A 735 -15.01 -25.10 45.39
C MET A 735 -13.50 -24.98 45.09
N GLY A 736 -12.66 -25.75 45.77
CA GLY A 736 -11.26 -25.96 45.39
C GLY A 736 -11.08 -27.39 44.88
N VAL A 737 -10.33 -27.58 43.81
CA VAL A 737 -10.08 -28.92 43.24
C VAL A 737 -8.58 -29.15 43.10
N VAL A 738 -8.12 -30.29 43.62
CA VAL A 738 -6.75 -30.77 43.43
C VAL A 738 -6.80 -32.11 42.71
N TYR A 739 -6.16 -32.18 41.55
CA TYR A 739 -5.77 -33.44 40.94
C TYR A 739 -4.42 -33.88 41.52
N ASP A 740 -4.37 -35.03 42.18
CA ASP A 740 -3.14 -35.65 42.68
C ASP A 740 -2.62 -36.63 41.62
N GLY A 741 -1.49 -36.29 40.99
CA GLY A 741 -0.88 -37.08 39.93
C GLY A 741 -0.17 -38.34 40.42
N GLY A 742 0.14 -38.45 41.71
CA GLY A 742 0.69 -39.66 42.31
C GLY A 742 -0.40 -40.70 42.61
N ARG A 743 -1.62 -40.25 42.89
CA ARG A 743 -2.80 -41.10 43.17
C ARG A 743 -3.76 -41.22 41.98
N ASP A 744 -3.55 -40.45 40.92
CA ASP A 744 -4.43 -40.32 39.75
C ASP A 744 -5.91 -40.04 40.13
N MET A 745 -6.12 -39.07 41.04
CA MET A 745 -7.44 -38.79 41.61
C MET A 745 -7.69 -37.29 41.79
N PHE A 746 -8.93 -36.86 41.48
CA PHE A 746 -9.43 -35.53 41.82
C PHE A 746 -10.04 -35.52 43.21
N THR A 747 -9.61 -34.56 44.03
CA THR A 747 -10.23 -34.28 45.34
C THR A 747 -10.81 -32.88 45.33
N ALA A 748 -12.11 -32.77 45.59
CA ALA A 748 -12.83 -31.51 45.69
C ALA A 748 -12.98 -31.11 47.16
N TYR A 749 -12.87 -29.81 47.44
CA TYR A 749 -12.90 -29.23 48.77
C TYR A 749 -13.89 -28.08 48.80
N THR A 750 -14.85 -28.15 49.73
CA THR A 750 -15.74 -27.01 50.02
C THR A 750 -15.02 -25.99 50.91
N GLU A 751 -15.64 -24.82 51.12
CA GLU A 751 -15.04 -23.75 51.95
C GLU A 751 -14.67 -24.22 53.37
N GLU A 752 -15.48 -25.07 53.98
CA GLU A 752 -15.22 -25.64 55.32
C GLU A 752 -14.00 -26.58 55.33
N GLN A 753 -13.65 -27.12 54.16
CA GLN A 753 -12.55 -28.07 53.96
C GLN A 753 -11.26 -27.39 53.45
N VAL A 754 -11.21 -26.06 53.43
CA VAL A 754 -10.03 -25.31 52.97
C VAL A 754 -8.76 -25.60 53.80
N PRO A 755 -8.82 -25.82 55.13
CA PRO A 755 -7.64 -26.26 55.89
C PRO A 755 -7.02 -27.57 55.34
N GLN A 756 -7.86 -28.55 54.99
CA GLN A 756 -7.46 -29.83 54.41
C GLN A 756 -6.90 -29.65 52.99
N LEU A 757 -7.50 -28.76 52.19
CA LEU A 757 -6.98 -28.36 50.88
C LEU A 757 -5.57 -27.78 51.00
N VAL A 758 -5.36 -26.85 51.92
CA VAL A 758 -4.05 -26.22 52.14
C VAL A 758 -3.03 -27.28 52.56
N ASP A 759 -3.37 -28.18 53.48
CA ASP A 759 -2.48 -29.26 53.88
C ASP A 759 -2.15 -30.20 52.72
N HIS A 760 -3.12 -30.51 51.86
CA HIS A 760 -2.90 -31.30 50.64
C HIS A 760 -1.90 -30.61 49.70
N LEU A 761 -2.06 -29.31 49.43
CA LEU A 761 -1.15 -28.55 48.56
C LEU A 761 0.29 -28.49 49.09
N PHE A 762 0.47 -28.42 50.42
CA PHE A 762 1.80 -28.41 51.04
C PHE A 762 2.48 -29.79 51.08
N ASN A 763 1.72 -30.88 50.88
CA ASN A 763 2.28 -32.23 50.78
C ASN A 763 2.75 -32.58 49.36
N LEU A 764 2.44 -31.74 48.37
CA LEU A 764 2.90 -31.91 46.99
C LEU A 764 4.30 -31.31 46.81
N GLU A 765 5.15 -32.02 46.07
CA GLU A 765 6.47 -31.55 45.62
C GLU A 765 6.37 -30.51 44.51
N LEU A 766 5.25 -30.51 43.76
CA LEU A 766 4.96 -29.52 42.72
C LEU A 766 3.45 -29.25 42.62
N VAL A 767 3.07 -27.98 42.67
CA VAL A 767 1.68 -27.54 42.45
C VAL A 767 1.59 -26.80 41.12
N VAL A 768 0.94 -27.40 40.14
CA VAL A 768 0.68 -26.80 38.82
C VAL A 768 -0.66 -26.07 38.86
N GLY A 769 -0.71 -24.83 38.37
CA GLY A 769 -1.96 -24.08 38.28
C GLY A 769 -1.90 -23.00 37.21
N PHE A 770 -3.03 -22.33 36.97
CA PHE A 770 -3.11 -21.24 36.00
C PHE A 770 -3.48 -19.94 36.73
N ASN A 771 -2.53 -19.01 36.85
CA ASN A 771 -2.66 -17.78 37.64
C ASN A 771 -2.74 -18.01 39.17
N ASN A 772 -2.26 -19.15 39.66
CA ASN A 772 -2.34 -19.52 41.08
C ASN A 772 -1.56 -18.58 42.01
N LYS A 773 -0.39 -18.10 41.61
CA LYS A 773 0.42 -17.21 42.46
C LYS A 773 -0.25 -15.85 42.69
N LYS A 774 -0.93 -15.32 41.66
CA LYS A 774 -1.50 -13.97 41.67
C LYS A 774 -3.00 -13.95 41.97
N PHE A 775 -3.68 -15.09 41.91
CA PHE A 775 -5.11 -15.21 42.15
C PHE A 775 -5.44 -16.30 43.17
N ASP A 776 -5.36 -17.58 42.83
CA ASP A 776 -5.85 -18.67 43.68
C ASP A 776 -5.23 -18.65 45.10
N ASN A 777 -3.92 -18.48 45.19
CA ASN A 777 -3.21 -18.38 46.45
C ASN A 777 -3.58 -17.11 47.23
N ARG A 778 -4.01 -16.03 46.56
CA ARG A 778 -4.51 -14.83 47.24
C ARG A 778 -5.89 -15.03 47.83
N VAL A 779 -6.75 -15.78 47.15
CA VAL A 779 -8.07 -16.17 47.69
C VAL A 779 -7.88 -17.09 48.90
N LEU A 780 -7.02 -18.11 48.78
CA LEU A 780 -6.67 -19.03 49.88
C LEU A 780 -6.02 -18.34 51.09
N ALA A 781 -5.33 -17.21 50.89
CA ALA A 781 -4.66 -16.49 51.97
C ALA A 781 -5.61 -16.00 53.07
N ALA A 782 -6.91 -15.87 52.78
CA ALA A 782 -7.92 -15.54 53.79
C ALA A 782 -8.18 -16.68 54.80
N TYR A 783 -7.86 -17.92 54.42
CA TYR A 783 -8.21 -19.14 55.17
C TYR A 783 -6.99 -19.84 55.77
N SER A 784 -5.77 -19.37 55.48
CA SER A 784 -4.53 -20.03 55.88
C SER A 784 -3.57 -19.10 56.61
N ARG A 785 -3.01 -19.59 57.72
CA ARG A 785 -1.86 -18.94 58.40
C ARG A 785 -0.51 -19.37 57.82
N LYS A 786 -0.48 -20.38 56.93
CA LYS A 786 0.76 -20.83 56.27
C LYS A 786 1.11 -19.87 55.12
N PRO A 787 2.40 -19.54 54.92
CA PRO A 787 2.81 -18.66 53.83
C PRO A 787 2.69 -19.37 52.48
N LEU A 788 1.59 -19.14 51.75
CA LEU A 788 1.31 -19.74 50.45
C LEU A 788 2.35 -19.40 49.36
N SER A 789 3.16 -18.36 49.57
CA SER A 789 4.31 -18.04 48.71
C SER A 789 5.42 -19.11 48.75
N ARG A 790 5.41 -20.02 49.74
CA ARG A 790 6.36 -21.14 49.84
C ARG A 790 5.92 -22.39 49.11
N LEU A 791 4.73 -22.42 48.50
CA LEU A 791 4.32 -23.55 47.68
C LEU A 791 5.26 -23.69 46.47
N PRO A 792 5.71 -24.91 46.13
CA PRO A 792 6.50 -25.17 44.94
C PRO A 792 5.60 -25.07 43.69
N SER A 793 5.17 -23.86 43.34
CA SER A 793 4.15 -23.63 42.33
C SER A 793 4.74 -23.36 40.94
N PHE A 794 4.28 -24.15 39.96
CA PHE A 794 4.41 -23.85 38.53
C PHE A 794 3.14 -23.13 38.06
N ASP A 795 3.24 -21.81 37.86
CA ASP A 795 2.13 -20.99 37.35
C ASP A 795 2.23 -20.89 35.83
N ILE A 796 1.31 -21.57 35.13
CA ILE A 796 1.30 -21.61 33.66
C ILE A 796 1.19 -20.21 33.07
N LEU A 797 0.38 -19.32 33.66
CA LEU A 797 0.19 -17.97 33.13
C LEU A 797 1.45 -17.12 33.28
N GLU A 798 2.15 -17.27 34.40
CA GLU A 798 3.45 -16.61 34.62
C GLU A 798 4.48 -17.07 33.60
N GLN A 799 4.61 -18.38 33.39
CA GLN A 799 5.59 -18.94 32.44
C GLN A 799 5.28 -18.52 30.99
N VAL A 800 4.01 -18.55 30.60
CA VAL A 800 3.56 -18.05 29.29
C VAL A 800 3.85 -16.56 29.15
N PHE A 801 3.63 -15.76 30.19
CA PHE A 801 3.94 -14.32 30.16
C PHE A 801 5.45 -14.06 30.08
N MET A 802 6.28 -14.82 30.81
CA MET A 802 7.73 -14.69 30.74
C MET A 802 8.28 -15.04 29.35
N GLN A 803 7.66 -16.01 28.66
CA GLN A 803 8.09 -16.43 27.32
C GLN A 803 7.55 -15.53 26.19
N LEU A 804 6.29 -15.07 26.30
CA LEU A 804 5.60 -14.35 25.21
C LEU A 804 5.57 -12.82 25.41
N GLY A 805 5.80 -12.33 26.63
CA GLY A 805 5.69 -10.90 26.98
C GLY A 805 4.25 -10.38 27.07
N TYR A 806 3.24 -11.22 26.85
CA TYR A 806 1.82 -10.91 27.04
C TYR A 806 1.06 -12.11 27.61
N ARG A 807 -0.12 -11.85 28.17
CA ARG A 807 -0.96 -12.87 28.83
C ARG A 807 -1.88 -13.53 27.81
N LEU A 808 -1.99 -14.85 27.87
CA LEU A 808 -2.99 -15.64 27.15
C LEU A 808 -4.02 -16.20 28.13
N SER A 809 -5.26 -16.40 27.69
CA SER A 809 -6.26 -17.11 28.51
C SER A 809 -6.02 -18.62 28.45
N LEU A 810 -6.35 -19.34 29.53
CA LEU A 810 -6.21 -20.80 29.58
C LEU A 810 -7.02 -21.49 28.47
N ASN A 811 -8.21 -20.96 28.15
CA ASN A 811 -9.03 -21.50 27.07
C ASN A 811 -8.35 -21.39 25.70
N ARG A 812 -7.71 -20.26 25.40
CA ARG A 812 -6.95 -20.07 24.15
C ARG A 812 -5.72 -20.98 24.10
N LEU A 813 -5.03 -21.13 25.23
CA LEU A 813 -3.91 -22.07 25.35
C LEU A 813 -4.38 -23.49 25.02
N ALA A 814 -5.39 -24.01 25.73
CA ALA A 814 -5.90 -25.36 25.52
C ALA A 814 -6.44 -25.59 24.09
N GLU A 815 -7.15 -24.62 23.51
CA GLU A 815 -7.70 -24.72 22.15
C GLU A 815 -6.60 -24.94 21.11
N HIS A 816 -5.50 -24.21 21.24
CA HIS A 816 -4.42 -24.23 20.25
C HIS A 816 -3.31 -25.25 20.56
N THR A 817 -3.17 -25.73 21.80
CA THR A 817 -2.16 -26.74 22.15
C THR A 817 -2.71 -28.16 22.28
N LEU A 818 -3.93 -28.31 22.81
CA LEU A 818 -4.56 -29.61 23.07
C LEU A 818 -5.75 -29.90 22.15
N GLY A 819 -6.21 -28.92 21.36
CA GLY A 819 -7.38 -29.05 20.50
C GLY A 819 -8.71 -29.13 21.26
N ILE A 820 -8.72 -28.75 22.55
CA ILE A 820 -9.88 -28.87 23.45
C ILE A 820 -10.21 -27.48 24.02
N LYS A 821 -11.50 -27.16 24.14
CA LYS A 821 -12.00 -25.93 24.77
C LYS A 821 -12.46 -26.19 26.19
N LYS A 822 -12.45 -25.16 27.04
CA LYS A 822 -13.12 -25.20 28.35
C LYS A 822 -14.62 -25.46 28.16
N SER A 823 -15.18 -26.29 29.03
CA SER A 823 -16.63 -26.55 29.10
C SER A 823 -17.42 -25.36 29.63
N ALA A 824 -16.82 -24.53 30.50
CA ALA A 824 -17.42 -23.33 31.07
C ALA A 824 -16.35 -22.30 31.51
N ASP A 825 -16.78 -21.10 31.89
CA ASP A 825 -15.93 -20.02 32.42
C ASP A 825 -16.29 -19.67 33.88
N GLY A 826 -15.43 -18.87 34.54
CA GLY A 826 -15.61 -18.53 35.96
C GLY A 826 -16.84 -17.68 36.28
N LEU A 827 -17.47 -17.01 35.30
CA LEU A 827 -18.74 -16.31 35.52
C LEU A 827 -19.91 -17.30 35.56
N GLN A 828 -19.84 -18.37 34.79
CA GLN A 828 -20.80 -19.47 34.83
C GLN A 828 -20.70 -20.22 36.18
N ALA A 829 -19.49 -20.48 36.67
CA ALA A 829 -19.28 -21.09 38.00
C ALA A 829 -19.89 -20.26 39.15
N LEU A 830 -19.77 -18.93 39.11
CA LEU A 830 -20.44 -18.03 40.06
C LEU A 830 -21.98 -18.11 39.98
N THR A 831 -22.52 -18.36 38.79
CA THR A 831 -23.96 -18.48 38.57
C THR A 831 -24.47 -19.80 39.16
N TRP A 832 -23.78 -20.92 38.88
CA TRP A 832 -24.09 -22.23 39.45
C TRP A 832 -24.05 -22.23 40.98
N TYR A 833 -23.03 -21.60 41.58
CA TYR A 833 -22.95 -21.49 43.03
C TYR A 833 -24.15 -20.73 43.63
N ARG A 834 -24.62 -19.67 42.98
CA ARG A 834 -25.82 -18.92 43.42
C ARG A 834 -27.11 -19.72 43.25
N GLN A 835 -27.13 -20.65 42.30
CA GLN A 835 -28.26 -21.56 42.04
C GLN A 835 -28.23 -22.81 42.93
N GLY A 836 -27.11 -23.06 43.63
CA GLY A 836 -26.92 -24.26 44.45
C GLY A 836 -26.61 -25.52 43.64
N GLU A 837 -26.09 -25.36 42.42
CA GLU A 837 -25.73 -26.43 41.47
C GLU A 837 -24.29 -26.94 41.65
#